data_AF-A0A9C6U1X2-F1
#
_entry.id   AF-A0A9C6U1X2-F1
#
_cell.length_a   1.000
_cell.length_b   1.000
_cell.length_c   1.000
_cell.angle_alpha   90.00
_cell.angle_beta   90.00
_cell.angle_gamma   90.00
#
_symmetry.space_group_name_H-M   'P 1'
#
loop_
_entity.id
_entity.type
_entity.pdbx_description
1 polymer ?
#
loop_
_entity_poly.entity_id
_entity_poly.type
_entity_poly.pdbx_seq_one_letter_code
_entity_poly.pdbx_strand_id
1 'polypeptide(L)'
;MAVLPLLQLLLLALGTVVAAPELREENAVLPPAPTAPPPGPGLRAAPLADVQAMMMEAVSCSPQDEERALRRQFLTNASVTCNDGSPAGFYVRRSAGSRRWVVLLEGGWYCHDTRSCHHRWQRLRHLMTSRLWPEQRNVGGILSPVPEENPYSWNANHVLVPYCSSDSWSGSSPAPTPGETFSFMGALIVQEVVRDLAANGWLSNDSHVLLAGTSAGGTGVMLNVDAVQELVRALGLPRVSVRGLVDSGWFLDRPPFSPVPGRALTAAGALRQGMALWRARVPAPCAARHRTDPWRCYFGYRLYPTVKAPLFLFQWLFDEAQMTADNVGAPVSKQQWDFIHEMGDSFRTTFSNVSAVFAPACIAHTVLTKRDWAAVRVGRVSLPSALRCWDNRLSADSPMDHSERKRGGGRKHKKGEGGSRVTCPTRHVEMCSWPQCNHSCPKLHNPFTGEEMNFIAVLKSFGLDMLSVANALGIDIHTLNNMDPEELLQLLTASLLQQVMAASPRERQEAPRPEPPAASEESAEADPCRALLYVSVSPLRGRGRPERLAEVNWDFRDCDVRPARAVLFDHDALNVPPKTADKLAIRWSDSLAGAAGRLVTNYSVPRQLPGGWDRDSAASATPEEPEYCFDFRVALLDEQGALISSECLRIRPRWMRQLFESGGDNLALPELMLPGTHNSGSFPREGDDKDSHLVRYLLTQDLNTYEQLVWGVRYLDLRVGHYPQDMGDQQNESHPDHGERFWVNHDLVRVQPLRRVLHDVRIFLDAAVGEVVILDFHRFPVGFGAEDMEDTEAHGELLALIREVLGERLIPNERASALASIKDLHKRGSVLVAYGDRGWQQRERAVLWAAVPQLWGNQQSLEGLVEYLDRQVRAMYRVELHALMAELTPTVFDILLNLERSSLRLMADQVNWNITAHARAGYWFKFANIVAVDFVEGSDLVGAAVEANRWRSEHKRRHNEASRFSVRYCDGSCEQTQSEFIKRPRR
;
A
#
# COMPACT_ATOMS: atom_id res chain seq x y z
N MET A 1 55.99 -24.86 31.41
CA MET A 1 55.82 -26.28 31.82
C MET A 1 54.43 -26.68 31.32
N ALA A 2 54.22 -27.58 30.36
CA ALA A 2 54.96 -28.77 29.97
C ALA A 2 55.28 -28.83 28.45
N VAL A 3 56.55 -29.18 28.17
CA VAL A 3 57.15 -30.04 27.12
C VAL A 3 56.57 -30.10 25.68
N LEU A 4 57.22 -29.39 24.74
CA LEU A 4 57.90 -29.79 23.46
C LEU A 4 57.62 -31.18 22.77
N PRO A 5 58.02 -31.46 21.49
CA PRO A 5 58.26 -30.62 20.28
C PRO A 5 58.16 -31.28 18.84
N LEU A 6 58.45 -30.45 17.80
CA LEU A 6 59.26 -30.63 16.55
C LEU A 6 59.12 -31.79 15.51
N LEU A 7 59.46 -31.39 14.26
CA LEU A 7 59.79 -32.08 12.99
C LEU A 7 58.60 -32.49 12.09
N GLN A 8 58.43 -32.00 10.84
CA GLN A 8 59.34 -31.84 9.68
C GLN A 8 59.83 -33.20 9.13
N LEU A 9 59.67 -33.39 7.79
CA LEU A 9 59.74 -34.62 6.96
C LEU A 9 58.39 -35.38 6.90
N LEU A 10 57.66 -35.47 5.78
CA LEU A 10 58.11 -35.96 4.48
C LEU A 10 57.24 -35.41 3.34
N LEU A 11 57.92 -34.85 2.33
CA LEU A 11 57.48 -34.70 0.94
C LEU A 11 57.60 -36.06 0.22
N LEU A 12 56.86 -36.21 -0.90
CA LEU A 12 56.96 -37.25 -1.96
C LEU A 12 56.27 -38.60 -1.61
N ALA A 13 55.56 -39.32 -2.48
CA ALA A 13 55.34 -39.36 -3.93
C ALA A 13 53.98 -40.09 -4.17
N LEU A 14 53.22 -39.90 -5.24
CA LEU A 14 53.35 -40.44 -6.62
C LEU A 14 52.08 -39.90 -7.34
N GLY A 15 52.06 -39.26 -8.51
CA GLY A 15 52.92 -39.41 -9.67
C GLY A 15 52.34 -40.47 -10.63
N THR A 16 52.16 -40.07 -11.90
CA THR A 16 52.01 -40.85 -13.16
C THR A 16 50.60 -40.94 -13.78
N VAL A 17 50.36 -40.77 -15.10
CA VAL A 17 51.22 -40.64 -16.33
C VAL A 17 50.32 -40.15 -17.50
N VAL A 18 50.65 -39.06 -18.23
CA VAL A 18 51.35 -38.94 -19.54
C VAL A 18 50.51 -39.18 -20.81
N ALA A 19 50.46 -38.16 -21.69
CA ALA A 19 50.86 -38.25 -23.11
C ALA A 19 51.03 -36.84 -23.75
N ALA A 20 52.18 -36.63 -24.39
CA ALA A 20 52.62 -35.47 -25.20
C ALA A 20 52.55 -35.84 -26.72
N PRO A 21 53.09 -35.11 -27.75
CA PRO A 21 53.90 -33.86 -27.76
C PRO A 21 53.61 -32.83 -28.91
N GLU A 22 54.34 -31.71 -28.81
CA GLU A 22 54.85 -30.70 -29.78
C GLU A 22 54.51 -30.74 -31.29
N LEU A 23 54.31 -29.55 -31.92
CA LEU A 23 55.26 -28.91 -32.88
C LEU A 23 54.68 -27.70 -33.66
N ARG A 24 55.49 -26.62 -33.68
CA ARG A 24 55.82 -25.63 -34.75
C ARG A 24 54.82 -24.69 -35.45
N GLU A 25 55.32 -23.45 -35.51
CA GLU A 25 55.05 -22.22 -36.27
C GLU A 25 54.81 -22.29 -37.81
N GLU A 26 54.30 -21.14 -38.30
CA GLU A 26 54.24 -20.55 -39.66
C GLU A 26 53.02 -20.92 -40.56
N ASN A 27 52.30 -20.01 -41.24
CA ASN A 27 52.51 -18.59 -41.57
C ASN A 27 51.20 -17.90 -42.09
N ALA A 28 51.02 -16.62 -41.71
CA ALA A 28 50.59 -15.44 -42.51
C ALA A 28 49.15 -15.38 -43.14
N VAL A 29 48.41 -14.27 -43.28
CA VAL A 29 48.64 -12.81 -43.47
C VAL A 29 47.32 -12.06 -43.17
N LEU A 30 47.34 -10.82 -42.65
CA LEU A 30 46.53 -9.66 -43.13
C LEU A 30 47.05 -8.32 -42.54
N PRO A 31 47.01 -7.19 -43.29
CA PRO A 31 47.94 -6.05 -43.19
C PRO A 31 47.37 -4.83 -42.40
N PRO A 32 48.13 -3.71 -42.25
CA PRO A 32 48.01 -2.78 -41.12
C PRO A 32 47.12 -1.55 -41.36
N ALA A 33 46.86 -0.84 -40.26
CA ALA A 33 46.03 0.35 -40.13
C ALA A 33 46.51 1.56 -40.96
N PRO A 34 45.58 2.44 -41.39
CA PRO A 34 45.86 3.82 -41.70
C PRO A 34 45.19 4.82 -40.75
N THR A 35 45.82 5.99 -40.73
CA THR A 35 45.68 7.21 -39.92
C THR A 35 44.38 8.00 -40.10
N ALA A 36 44.09 8.88 -39.13
CA ALA A 36 42.95 9.81 -39.07
C ALA A 36 42.85 10.83 -40.23
N PRO A 37 41.63 11.25 -40.63
CA PRO A 37 41.36 12.42 -41.48
C PRO A 37 40.72 13.62 -40.72
N PRO A 38 40.63 14.83 -41.34
CA PRO A 38 40.53 16.16 -40.67
C PRO A 38 39.07 16.62 -40.38
N PRO A 39 38.84 17.80 -39.75
CA PRO A 39 37.51 18.19 -39.29
C PRO A 39 36.65 18.93 -40.33
N GLY A 40 35.33 18.73 -40.25
CA GLY A 40 34.25 19.57 -40.81
C GLY A 40 33.32 18.85 -41.82
N PRO A 41 32.07 19.31 -42.07
CA PRO A 41 31.39 20.51 -41.59
C PRO A 41 30.13 20.22 -40.73
N GLY A 42 29.66 21.25 -40.00
CA GLY A 42 28.54 21.17 -39.06
C GLY A 42 27.20 20.73 -39.69
N LEU A 43 26.45 19.94 -38.92
CA LEU A 43 25.06 19.62 -39.22
C LEU A 43 24.12 20.54 -38.43
N ARG A 44 23.24 21.16 -39.20
CA ARG A 44 22.18 22.09 -38.84
C ARG A 44 21.09 21.39 -38.01
N ALA A 45 20.46 22.15 -37.13
CA ALA A 45 19.21 21.78 -36.47
C ALA A 45 18.14 21.40 -37.51
N ALA A 46 17.48 20.26 -37.32
CA ALA A 46 16.32 19.86 -38.11
C ALA A 46 15.10 20.76 -37.77
N PRO A 47 14.19 21.03 -38.72
CA PRO A 47 13.04 21.90 -38.50
C PRO A 47 12.04 21.29 -37.52
N LEU A 48 11.36 22.15 -36.76
CA LEU A 48 10.35 21.84 -35.73
C LEU A 48 9.21 20.89 -36.19
N ALA A 49 9.03 20.70 -37.51
CA ALA A 49 8.04 19.79 -38.07
C ALA A 49 8.42 18.30 -37.92
N ASP A 50 9.71 17.95 -37.96
CA ASP A 50 10.16 16.55 -37.84
C ASP A 50 10.12 16.07 -36.37
N VAL A 51 10.30 16.99 -35.42
CA VAL A 51 10.12 16.71 -33.98
C VAL A 51 8.65 16.46 -33.63
N GLN A 52 7.72 17.09 -34.34
CA GLN A 52 6.28 16.86 -34.16
C GLN A 52 5.82 15.51 -34.75
N ALA A 53 6.48 15.02 -35.81
CA ALA A 53 6.25 13.68 -36.34
C ALA A 53 6.85 12.59 -35.41
N MET A 54 8.05 12.79 -34.86
CA MET A 54 8.67 11.87 -33.91
C MET A 54 7.96 11.83 -32.54
N MET A 55 7.35 12.93 -32.10
CA MET A 55 6.50 12.94 -30.88
C MET A 55 5.12 12.31 -31.10
N MET A 56 4.67 12.10 -32.35
CA MET A 56 3.45 11.33 -32.64
C MET A 56 3.70 9.83 -32.79
N GLU A 57 4.92 9.39 -33.13
CA GLU A 57 5.27 7.96 -33.17
C GLU A 57 5.63 7.36 -31.79
N ALA A 58 5.95 8.19 -30.79
CA ALA A 58 6.18 7.74 -29.40
C ALA A 58 4.87 7.40 -28.63
N VAL A 59 3.71 7.50 -29.27
CA VAL A 59 2.39 7.12 -28.72
C VAL A 59 1.82 5.87 -29.42
N SER A 60 2.59 5.17 -30.26
CA SER A 60 2.12 3.91 -30.82
C SER A 60 2.24 2.79 -29.78
N CYS A 61 1.09 2.32 -29.28
CA CYS A 61 0.97 1.02 -28.61
C CYS A 61 1.69 -0.05 -29.44
N SER A 62 2.34 -1.01 -28.79
CA SER A 62 2.90 -2.15 -29.51
C SER A 62 1.78 -2.84 -30.32
N PRO A 63 2.06 -3.39 -31.52
CA PRO A 63 1.05 -4.10 -32.31
C PRO A 63 0.37 -5.26 -31.53
N GLN A 64 1.05 -5.79 -30.51
CA GLN A 64 0.55 -6.84 -29.63
C GLN A 64 -0.46 -6.32 -28.58
N ASP A 65 -0.36 -5.05 -28.16
CA ASP A 65 -1.28 -4.44 -27.19
C ASP A 65 -2.63 -4.08 -27.82
N GLU A 66 -2.64 -3.65 -29.09
CA GLU A 66 -3.90 -3.40 -29.82
C GLU A 66 -4.73 -4.68 -30.02
N GLU A 67 -4.07 -5.82 -30.27
CA GLU A 67 -4.74 -7.11 -30.45
C GLU A 67 -5.33 -7.65 -29.14
N ARG A 68 -4.71 -7.29 -28.00
CA ARG A 68 -5.17 -7.67 -26.65
C ARG A 68 -6.29 -6.80 -26.10
N ALA A 69 -6.47 -5.57 -26.56
CA ALA A 69 -7.39 -4.63 -25.93
C ALA A 69 -8.89 -4.90 -26.25
N LEU A 70 -9.76 -4.72 -25.25
CA LEU A 70 -11.20 -4.56 -25.46
C LEU A 70 -11.52 -3.09 -25.73
N ARG A 71 -12.47 -2.81 -26.64
CA ARG A 71 -12.86 -1.44 -27.02
C ARG A 71 -14.17 -1.02 -26.37
N ARG A 72 -14.20 0.19 -25.81
CA ARG A 72 -15.38 0.77 -25.13
C ARG A 72 -16.51 1.05 -26.11
N GLN A 73 -17.73 0.75 -25.69
CA GLN A 73 -18.98 1.15 -26.31
C GLN A 73 -19.94 1.64 -25.22
N PHE A 74 -20.51 2.83 -25.42
CA PHE A 74 -21.61 3.29 -24.59
C PHE A 74 -22.91 2.61 -25.01
N LEU A 75 -23.83 2.46 -24.06
CA LEU A 75 -25.14 1.90 -24.36
C LEU A 75 -25.90 2.77 -25.37
N THR A 76 -26.61 2.14 -26.30
CA THR A 76 -27.47 2.87 -27.27
C THR A 76 -28.53 3.68 -26.53
N ASN A 77 -29.07 3.13 -25.45
CA ASN A 77 -30.03 3.80 -24.60
C ASN A 77 -29.33 4.61 -23.50
N ALA A 78 -29.08 5.89 -23.78
CA ALA A 78 -28.42 6.82 -22.86
C ALA A 78 -29.21 7.11 -21.55
N SER A 79 -30.48 6.69 -21.45
CA SER A 79 -31.24 6.81 -20.20
C SER A 79 -30.79 5.82 -19.11
N VAL A 80 -30.05 4.78 -19.49
CA VAL A 80 -29.44 3.83 -18.56
C VAL A 80 -28.06 4.35 -18.17
N THR A 81 -27.92 4.81 -16.93
CA THR A 81 -26.79 5.61 -16.48
C THR A 81 -26.02 4.95 -15.33
N CYS A 82 -24.76 5.38 -15.17
CA CYS A 82 -23.98 5.19 -13.96
C CYS A 82 -24.54 6.03 -12.79
N ASN A 83 -23.96 5.88 -11.60
CA ASN A 83 -24.44 6.60 -10.41
C ASN A 83 -24.53 8.13 -10.61
N ASP A 84 -23.57 8.75 -11.28
CA ASP A 84 -23.52 10.20 -11.52
C ASP A 84 -24.33 10.70 -12.72
N GLY A 85 -25.13 9.83 -13.35
CA GLY A 85 -25.90 10.15 -14.55
C GLY A 85 -25.12 10.11 -15.86
N SER A 86 -23.82 9.78 -15.85
CA SER A 86 -23.08 9.51 -17.09
C SER A 86 -23.59 8.23 -17.78
N PRO A 87 -23.52 8.13 -19.12
CA PRO A 87 -24.03 6.96 -19.84
C PRO A 87 -23.23 5.71 -19.44
N ALA A 88 -23.92 4.62 -19.11
CA ALA A 88 -23.26 3.34 -18.89
C ALA A 88 -22.80 2.73 -20.24
N GLY A 89 -22.05 1.64 -20.19
CA GLY A 89 -21.46 1.01 -21.36
C GLY A 89 -20.75 -0.29 -21.03
N PHE A 90 -20.09 -0.85 -22.03
CA PHE A 90 -19.31 -2.08 -21.93
C PHE A 90 -18.06 -1.99 -22.83
N TYR A 91 -17.07 -2.82 -22.57
CA TYR A 91 -15.95 -3.03 -23.49
C TYR A 91 -16.14 -4.35 -24.22
N VAL A 92 -15.80 -4.40 -25.51
CA VAL A 92 -15.97 -5.61 -26.33
C VAL A 92 -14.74 -5.87 -27.20
N ARG A 93 -14.42 -7.16 -27.34
CA ARG A 93 -13.52 -7.68 -28.37
C ARG A 93 -14.20 -8.86 -29.05
N ARG A 94 -14.32 -8.80 -30.38
CA ARG A 94 -14.99 -9.83 -31.17
C ARG A 94 -13.98 -10.85 -31.68
N SER A 95 -14.39 -12.11 -31.71
CA SER A 95 -13.63 -13.21 -32.32
C SER A 95 -14.39 -13.70 -33.55
N ALA A 96 -13.78 -13.55 -34.72
CA ALA A 96 -14.42 -13.88 -35.99
C ALA A 96 -14.83 -15.36 -36.04
N GLY A 97 -16.09 -15.61 -36.40
CA GLY A 97 -16.66 -16.96 -36.47
C GLY A 97 -17.02 -17.62 -35.13
N SER A 98 -16.68 -16.99 -33.99
CA SER A 98 -17.01 -17.52 -32.67
C SER A 98 -18.46 -17.21 -32.30
N ARG A 99 -19.19 -18.25 -31.86
CA ARG A 99 -20.56 -18.13 -31.32
C ARG A 99 -20.59 -18.08 -29.78
N ARG A 100 -19.42 -18.13 -29.14
CA ARG A 100 -19.28 -18.06 -27.68
C ARG A 100 -19.13 -16.62 -27.25
N TRP A 101 -19.82 -16.25 -26.18
CA TRP A 101 -19.80 -14.93 -25.58
C TRP A 101 -19.48 -15.07 -24.10
N VAL A 102 -18.44 -14.39 -23.63
CA VAL A 102 -18.15 -14.24 -22.20
C VAL A 102 -18.48 -12.80 -21.83
N VAL A 103 -19.57 -12.61 -21.07
CA VAL A 103 -20.01 -11.30 -20.57
C VAL A 103 -19.67 -11.23 -19.09
N LEU A 104 -18.61 -10.51 -18.73
CA LEU A 104 -18.11 -10.42 -17.36
C LEU A 104 -18.60 -9.14 -16.68
N LEU A 105 -19.31 -9.30 -15.56
CA LEU A 105 -19.74 -8.24 -14.66
C LEU A 105 -18.63 -7.93 -13.64
N GLU A 106 -18.13 -6.71 -13.66
CA GLU A 106 -17.11 -6.26 -12.71
C GLU A 106 -17.69 -6.16 -11.28
N GLY A 107 -16.81 -6.29 -10.28
CA GLY A 107 -17.14 -6.16 -8.86
C GLY A 107 -16.68 -4.84 -8.25
N GLY A 108 -16.72 -4.76 -6.92
CA GLY A 108 -16.17 -3.61 -6.17
C GLY A 108 -17.14 -3.05 -5.12
N TRP A 109 -17.60 -3.88 -4.18
CA TRP A 109 -18.48 -3.48 -3.08
C TRP A 109 -19.78 -2.78 -3.51
N TYR A 110 -20.42 -2.05 -2.60
CA TYR A 110 -21.65 -1.30 -2.82
C TYR A 110 -21.79 -0.21 -1.74
N CYS A 111 -22.69 0.74 -1.94
CA CYS A 111 -23.04 1.76 -0.94
C CYS A 111 -24.53 1.70 -0.63
N HIS A 112 -24.93 1.82 0.63
CA HIS A 112 -26.27 1.42 1.10
C HIS A 112 -27.09 2.55 1.71
N ASP A 113 -26.52 3.75 1.84
CA ASP A 113 -27.18 4.96 2.29
C ASP A 113 -26.50 6.20 1.67
N THR A 114 -27.10 7.38 1.83
CA THR A 114 -26.56 8.63 1.26
C THR A 114 -25.13 8.91 1.70
N ARG A 115 -24.79 8.62 2.97
CA ARG A 115 -23.47 8.88 3.55
C ARG A 115 -22.40 7.97 2.95
N SER A 116 -22.65 6.66 2.91
CA SER A 116 -21.75 5.67 2.32
C SER A 116 -21.56 5.90 0.83
N CYS A 117 -22.61 6.32 0.11
CA CYS A 117 -22.50 6.65 -1.32
C CYS A 117 -21.69 7.93 -1.56
N HIS A 118 -21.85 8.97 -0.74
CA HIS A 118 -20.98 10.15 -0.81
C HIS A 118 -19.51 9.82 -0.48
N HIS A 119 -19.28 8.98 0.53
CA HIS A 119 -17.93 8.53 0.86
C HIS A 119 -17.31 7.73 -0.29
N ARG A 120 -18.09 6.82 -0.88
CA ARG A 120 -17.69 6.06 -2.08
C ARG A 120 -17.40 6.98 -3.27
N TRP A 121 -18.21 8.01 -3.49
CA TRP A 121 -17.96 8.99 -4.56
C TRP A 121 -16.65 9.77 -4.37
N GLN A 122 -16.30 10.09 -3.13
CA GLN A 122 -15.05 10.78 -2.81
C GLN A 122 -13.82 9.87 -2.96
N ARG A 123 -13.93 8.59 -2.60
CA ARG A 123 -12.80 7.65 -2.52
C ARG A 123 -12.63 6.70 -3.72
N LEU A 124 -13.73 6.30 -4.36
CA LEU A 124 -13.81 5.25 -5.39
C LEU A 124 -14.65 5.70 -6.58
N ARG A 125 -14.43 6.93 -7.03
CA ARG A 125 -15.23 7.58 -8.09
C ARG A 125 -15.30 6.77 -9.38
N HIS A 126 -14.23 6.05 -9.73
CA HIS A 126 -14.16 5.23 -10.94
C HIS A 126 -15.21 4.10 -11.00
N LEU A 127 -15.76 3.70 -9.85
CA LEU A 127 -16.87 2.73 -9.73
C LEU A 127 -18.27 3.39 -9.69
N MET A 128 -18.36 4.68 -10.03
CA MET A 128 -19.60 5.47 -9.95
C MET A 128 -19.82 6.39 -11.16
N THR A 129 -18.88 6.44 -12.11
CA THR A 129 -18.95 7.28 -13.32
C THR A 129 -18.25 6.60 -14.49
N SER A 130 -18.77 6.80 -15.70
CA SER A 130 -18.12 6.39 -16.96
C SER A 130 -17.25 7.48 -17.58
N ARG A 131 -17.25 8.71 -17.03
CA ARG A 131 -16.51 9.85 -17.61
C ARG A 131 -15.01 9.66 -17.68
N LEU A 132 -14.47 8.77 -16.84
CA LEU A 132 -13.04 8.47 -16.73
C LEU A 132 -12.66 7.15 -17.40
N TRP A 133 -13.59 6.50 -18.10
CA TRP A 133 -13.31 5.23 -18.75
C TRP A 133 -12.39 5.43 -19.95
N PRO A 134 -11.26 4.71 -20.06
CA PRO A 134 -10.43 4.76 -21.25
C PRO A 134 -11.17 4.23 -22.48
N GLU A 135 -10.67 4.52 -23.68
CA GLU A 135 -11.25 3.97 -24.91
C GLU A 135 -11.00 2.46 -25.03
N GLN A 136 -9.85 2.01 -24.53
CA GLN A 136 -9.39 0.63 -24.59
C GLN A 136 -9.05 0.13 -23.20
N ARG A 137 -9.29 -1.16 -22.94
CA ARG A 137 -8.93 -1.79 -21.67
C ARG A 137 -8.40 -3.20 -21.94
N ASN A 138 -7.21 -3.50 -21.44
CA ASN A 138 -6.64 -4.85 -21.46
C ASN A 138 -7.01 -5.56 -20.16
N VAL A 139 -7.80 -6.63 -20.25
CA VAL A 139 -8.18 -7.46 -19.10
C VAL A 139 -7.68 -8.88 -19.33
N GLY A 140 -6.89 -9.37 -18.38
CA GLY A 140 -6.32 -10.70 -18.41
C GLY A 140 -7.33 -11.80 -18.03
N GLY A 141 -6.80 -12.99 -17.74
CA GLY A 141 -7.56 -14.13 -17.27
C GLY A 141 -8.57 -14.64 -18.29
N ILE A 142 -9.83 -14.85 -17.88
CA ILE A 142 -10.90 -15.38 -18.74
C ILE A 142 -11.27 -14.46 -19.91
N LEU A 143 -10.87 -13.18 -19.85
CA LEU A 143 -11.04 -12.21 -20.94
C LEU A 143 -9.76 -12.04 -21.76
N SER A 144 -8.70 -12.81 -21.53
CA SER A 144 -7.51 -12.77 -22.37
C SER A 144 -7.75 -13.49 -23.71
N PRO A 145 -7.28 -12.95 -24.85
CA PRO A 145 -7.29 -13.64 -26.14
C PRO A 145 -6.09 -14.58 -26.30
N VAL A 146 -5.19 -14.63 -25.33
CA VAL A 146 -3.95 -15.43 -25.36
C VAL A 146 -4.26 -16.85 -24.90
N PRO A 147 -4.02 -17.90 -25.73
CA PRO A 147 -4.33 -19.28 -25.37
C PRO A 147 -3.63 -19.78 -24.11
N GLU A 148 -2.39 -19.35 -23.88
CA GLU A 148 -1.58 -19.74 -22.72
C GLU A 148 -2.17 -19.19 -21.41
N GLU A 149 -2.68 -17.95 -21.45
CA GLU A 149 -3.33 -17.29 -20.31
C GLU A 149 -4.79 -17.76 -20.14
N ASN A 150 -5.52 -17.95 -21.25
CA ASN A 150 -6.91 -18.35 -21.27
C ASN A 150 -7.11 -19.66 -22.05
N PRO A 151 -6.70 -20.81 -21.49
CA PRO A 151 -6.82 -22.08 -22.18
C PRO A 151 -8.28 -22.51 -22.38
N TYR A 152 -9.24 -21.89 -21.68
CA TYR A 152 -10.67 -22.23 -21.72
C TYR A 152 -11.42 -21.56 -22.88
N SER A 153 -11.33 -20.24 -23.01
CA SER A 153 -12.19 -19.43 -23.89
C SER A 153 -11.47 -18.28 -24.60
N TRP A 154 -10.16 -18.42 -24.88
CA TRP A 154 -9.37 -17.39 -25.58
C TRP A 154 -9.97 -16.93 -26.91
N ASN A 155 -10.68 -17.82 -27.62
CA ASN A 155 -11.30 -17.53 -28.92
C ASN A 155 -12.79 -17.14 -28.82
N ALA A 156 -13.32 -16.84 -27.64
CA ALA A 156 -14.68 -16.32 -27.48
C ALA A 156 -14.77 -14.83 -27.88
N ASN A 157 -15.98 -14.33 -28.07
CA ASN A 157 -16.23 -12.90 -27.99
C ASN A 157 -16.22 -12.50 -26.51
N HIS A 158 -15.42 -11.49 -26.17
CA HIS A 158 -15.23 -11.04 -24.79
C HIS A 158 -15.92 -9.70 -24.57
N VAL A 159 -16.71 -9.61 -23.51
CA VAL A 159 -17.40 -8.40 -23.08
C VAL A 159 -17.12 -8.18 -21.61
N LEU A 160 -16.63 -6.99 -21.27
CA LEU A 160 -16.51 -6.52 -19.90
C LEU A 160 -17.55 -5.43 -19.65
N VAL A 161 -18.37 -5.60 -18.62
CA VAL A 161 -19.32 -4.58 -18.18
C VAL A 161 -18.77 -3.93 -16.91
N PRO A 162 -18.25 -2.69 -16.98
CA PRO A 162 -17.66 -2.05 -15.81
C PRO A 162 -18.73 -1.69 -14.79
N TYR A 163 -18.36 -1.79 -13.51
CA TYR A 163 -19.30 -1.60 -12.41
C TYR A 163 -19.36 -0.13 -12.01
N CYS A 164 -20.41 0.56 -12.45
CA CYS A 164 -20.63 1.98 -12.14
C CYS A 164 -21.94 2.29 -11.41
N SER A 165 -22.62 1.27 -10.88
CA SER A 165 -23.97 1.39 -10.29
C SER A 165 -24.01 1.22 -8.78
N SER A 166 -22.95 0.72 -8.13
CA SER A 166 -22.82 0.62 -6.66
C SER A 166 -23.95 -0.12 -5.92
N ASP A 167 -24.70 -0.97 -6.64
CA ASP A 167 -25.94 -1.65 -6.20
C ASP A 167 -25.90 -3.17 -6.37
N SER A 168 -24.70 -3.76 -6.48
CA SER A 168 -24.47 -5.18 -6.75
C SER A 168 -25.29 -5.72 -7.93
N TRP A 169 -25.44 -4.89 -8.97
CA TRP A 169 -26.16 -5.20 -10.21
C TRP A 169 -27.67 -5.46 -10.03
N SER A 170 -28.26 -4.93 -8.96
CA SER A 170 -29.68 -5.16 -8.64
C SER A 170 -30.59 -3.96 -8.91
N GLY A 171 -30.02 -2.75 -8.98
CA GLY A 171 -30.79 -1.52 -8.93
C GLY A 171 -31.63 -1.28 -10.18
N SER A 172 -32.76 -0.60 -9.97
CA SER A 172 -33.66 -0.21 -11.05
C SER A 172 -34.22 1.21 -10.92
N SER A 173 -33.54 2.05 -10.14
CA SER A 173 -33.92 3.42 -9.82
C SER A 173 -33.12 4.41 -10.69
N PRO A 174 -33.71 5.02 -11.73
CA PRO A 174 -33.17 6.28 -12.26
C PRO A 174 -33.44 7.37 -11.22
N ALA A 175 -32.46 8.19 -10.82
CA ALA A 175 -32.57 9.15 -9.70
C ALA A 175 -33.91 9.91 -9.68
N PRO A 176 -34.86 9.57 -8.77
CA PRO A 176 -36.25 10.02 -8.92
C PRO A 176 -36.81 10.78 -7.71
N THR A 177 -36.00 11.27 -6.77
CA THR A 177 -36.46 11.96 -5.56
C THR A 177 -35.71 13.28 -5.34
N PRO A 178 -36.41 14.38 -5.00
CA PRO A 178 -35.76 15.63 -4.58
C PRO A 178 -34.87 15.35 -3.35
N GLY A 179 -33.55 15.53 -3.49
CA GLY A 179 -32.56 15.30 -2.43
C GLY A 179 -31.66 14.07 -2.63
N GLU A 180 -31.97 13.17 -3.58
CA GLU A 180 -31.08 12.07 -3.94
C GLU A 180 -30.19 12.44 -5.14
N THR A 181 -28.89 12.15 -5.01
CA THR A 181 -27.85 12.59 -5.97
C THR A 181 -27.40 11.50 -6.94
N PHE A 182 -27.75 10.23 -6.69
CA PHE A 182 -27.21 9.08 -7.45
C PHE A 182 -28.31 8.18 -8.02
N SER A 183 -28.09 7.70 -9.26
CA SER A 183 -28.90 6.65 -9.89
C SER A 183 -28.38 5.26 -9.52
N PHE A 184 -29.26 4.26 -9.41
CA PHE A 184 -28.88 2.86 -9.15
C PHE A 184 -29.55 1.96 -10.18
N MET A 185 -28.84 1.65 -11.26
CA MET A 185 -29.41 1.05 -12.47
C MET A 185 -28.72 -0.26 -12.88
N GLY A 186 -28.03 -0.95 -11.98
CA GLY A 186 -27.22 -2.12 -12.28
C GLY A 186 -27.97 -3.23 -13.02
N ALA A 187 -29.19 -3.57 -12.60
CA ALA A 187 -29.99 -4.60 -13.28
C ALA A 187 -30.42 -4.14 -14.69
N LEU A 188 -30.64 -2.84 -14.88
CA LEU A 188 -31.00 -2.26 -16.17
C LEU A 188 -29.79 -2.22 -17.11
N ILE A 189 -28.59 -1.91 -16.59
CA ILE A 189 -27.33 -1.95 -17.35
C ILE A 189 -27.10 -3.35 -17.92
N VAL A 190 -27.22 -4.41 -17.11
CA VAL A 190 -27.05 -5.80 -17.58
C VAL A 190 -28.01 -6.12 -18.73
N GLN A 191 -29.29 -5.76 -18.58
CA GLN A 191 -30.29 -5.99 -19.62
C GLN A 191 -29.97 -5.20 -20.90
N GLU A 192 -29.55 -3.95 -20.77
CA GLU A 192 -29.29 -3.08 -21.92
C GLU A 192 -28.06 -3.51 -22.70
N VAL A 193 -27.00 -3.97 -22.02
CA VAL A 193 -25.85 -4.61 -22.70
C VAL A 193 -26.33 -5.77 -23.57
N VAL A 194 -27.18 -6.65 -23.05
CA VAL A 194 -27.71 -7.79 -23.82
C VAL A 194 -28.57 -7.34 -25.01
N ARG A 195 -29.36 -6.27 -24.85
CA ARG A 195 -30.13 -5.67 -25.96
C ARG A 195 -29.20 -5.13 -27.04
N ASP A 196 -28.15 -4.40 -26.67
CA ASP A 196 -27.19 -3.88 -27.63
C ASP A 196 -26.44 -5.00 -28.36
N LEU A 197 -26.04 -6.07 -27.68
CA LEU A 197 -25.42 -7.23 -28.33
C LEU A 197 -26.36 -7.89 -29.35
N ALA A 198 -27.66 -7.98 -29.04
CA ALA A 198 -28.67 -8.52 -29.96
C ALA A 198 -28.96 -7.56 -31.12
N ALA A 199 -29.14 -6.27 -30.85
CA ALA A 199 -29.48 -5.24 -31.84
C ALA A 199 -28.36 -5.04 -32.87
N ASN A 200 -27.10 -5.20 -32.46
CA ASN A 200 -25.95 -5.18 -33.37
C ASN A 200 -25.82 -6.46 -34.23
N GLY A 201 -26.73 -7.43 -34.09
CA GLY A 201 -26.71 -8.70 -34.81
C GLY A 201 -25.56 -9.62 -34.37
N TRP A 202 -25.01 -9.43 -33.18
CA TRP A 202 -23.87 -10.21 -32.69
C TRP A 202 -24.31 -11.49 -31.96
N LEU A 203 -25.55 -11.53 -31.48
CA LEU A 203 -26.16 -12.75 -30.96
C LEU A 203 -27.03 -13.41 -32.04
N SER A 204 -26.85 -14.71 -32.22
CA SER A 204 -27.64 -15.57 -33.12
C SER A 204 -28.21 -16.75 -32.32
N ASN A 205 -29.17 -17.47 -32.88
CA ASN A 205 -29.87 -18.57 -32.17
C ASN A 205 -28.94 -19.72 -31.72
N ASP A 206 -27.74 -19.80 -32.27
CA ASP A 206 -26.69 -20.76 -31.91
C ASP A 206 -25.61 -20.15 -31.00
N SER A 207 -25.81 -18.92 -30.51
CA SER A 207 -24.92 -18.30 -29.55
C SER A 207 -24.99 -18.98 -28.18
N HIS A 208 -23.83 -19.06 -27.53
CA HIS A 208 -23.69 -19.50 -26.15
C HIS A 208 -23.16 -18.33 -25.32
N VAL A 209 -23.99 -17.83 -24.40
CA VAL A 209 -23.67 -16.70 -23.53
C VAL A 209 -23.31 -17.23 -22.14
N LEU A 210 -22.07 -17.02 -21.74
CA LEU A 210 -21.59 -17.21 -20.38
C LEU A 210 -21.61 -15.85 -19.68
N LEU A 211 -22.61 -15.63 -18.81
CA LEU A 211 -22.67 -14.48 -17.94
C LEU A 211 -21.75 -14.75 -16.73
N ALA A 212 -20.56 -14.18 -16.76
CA ALA A 212 -19.57 -14.29 -15.71
C ALA A 212 -19.59 -13.05 -14.80
N GLY A 213 -19.07 -13.15 -13.59
CA GLY A 213 -18.90 -11.98 -12.74
C GLY A 213 -18.08 -12.27 -11.51
N THR A 214 -17.37 -11.25 -11.05
CA THR A 214 -16.43 -11.33 -9.92
C THR A 214 -16.93 -10.50 -8.73
N SER A 215 -16.81 -11.00 -7.49
CA SER A 215 -17.22 -10.27 -6.28
C SER A 215 -18.71 -9.87 -6.32
N ALA A 216 -19.04 -8.59 -6.12
CA ALA A 216 -20.39 -8.04 -6.33
C ALA A 216 -20.96 -8.37 -7.73
N GLY A 217 -20.10 -8.47 -8.75
CA GLY A 217 -20.46 -8.94 -10.09
C GLY A 217 -20.89 -10.41 -10.10
N GLY A 218 -20.27 -11.28 -9.30
CA GLY A 218 -20.66 -12.68 -9.14
C GLY A 218 -22.03 -12.81 -8.47
N THR A 219 -22.31 -12.01 -7.43
CA THR A 219 -23.68 -11.89 -6.89
C THR A 219 -24.64 -11.37 -7.97
N GLY A 220 -24.21 -10.40 -8.76
CA GLY A 220 -24.93 -9.86 -9.91
C GLY A 220 -25.30 -10.90 -10.96
N VAL A 221 -24.42 -11.87 -11.26
CA VAL A 221 -24.72 -13.01 -12.14
C VAL A 221 -25.92 -13.79 -11.59
N MET A 222 -25.88 -14.18 -10.31
CA MET A 222 -26.98 -14.97 -9.72
C MET A 222 -28.31 -14.21 -9.72
N LEU A 223 -28.27 -12.90 -9.50
CA LEU A 223 -29.46 -12.04 -9.51
C LEU A 223 -30.06 -11.84 -10.91
N ASN A 224 -29.24 -11.88 -11.97
CA ASN A 224 -29.68 -11.48 -13.31
C ASN A 224 -29.71 -12.61 -14.36
N VAL A 225 -29.08 -13.76 -14.14
CA VAL A 225 -28.91 -14.80 -15.18
C VAL A 225 -30.23 -15.30 -15.78
N ASP A 226 -31.26 -15.52 -14.94
CA ASP A 226 -32.58 -15.97 -15.40
C ASP A 226 -33.30 -14.85 -16.16
N ALA A 227 -33.16 -13.60 -15.71
CA ALA A 227 -33.73 -12.43 -16.40
C ALA A 227 -33.07 -12.21 -17.76
N VAL A 228 -31.76 -12.47 -17.89
CA VAL A 228 -31.05 -12.45 -19.18
C VAL A 228 -31.56 -13.56 -20.09
N GLN A 229 -31.74 -14.78 -19.57
CA GLN A 229 -32.30 -15.89 -20.35
C GLN A 229 -33.72 -15.60 -20.86
N GLU A 230 -34.55 -14.96 -20.05
CA GLU A 230 -35.91 -14.51 -20.42
C GLU A 230 -35.86 -13.38 -21.45
N LEU A 231 -34.98 -12.39 -21.28
CA LEU A 231 -34.81 -11.28 -22.20
C LEU A 231 -34.38 -11.76 -23.60
N VAL A 232 -33.40 -12.66 -23.69
CA VAL A 232 -32.93 -13.15 -24.99
C VAL A 232 -34.04 -13.93 -25.72
N ARG A 233 -34.88 -14.67 -24.99
CA ARG A 233 -36.09 -15.30 -25.57
C ARG A 233 -37.09 -14.27 -26.08
N ALA A 234 -37.33 -13.21 -25.30
CA ALA A 234 -38.24 -12.12 -25.68
C ALA A 234 -37.74 -11.32 -26.90
N LEU A 235 -36.42 -11.26 -27.12
CA LEU A 235 -35.78 -10.65 -28.30
C LEU A 235 -35.81 -11.55 -29.54
N GLY A 236 -36.53 -12.69 -29.51
CA GLY A 236 -36.66 -13.58 -30.67
C GLY A 236 -35.48 -14.54 -30.88
N LEU A 237 -34.64 -14.73 -29.86
CA LEU A 237 -33.48 -15.62 -29.89
C LEU A 237 -33.65 -16.82 -28.92
N PRO A 238 -34.72 -17.63 -29.02
CA PRO A 238 -35.09 -18.60 -27.99
C PRO A 238 -34.10 -19.77 -27.82
N ARG A 239 -33.21 -19.99 -28.79
CA ARG A 239 -32.23 -21.08 -28.77
C ARG A 239 -30.87 -20.68 -28.19
N VAL A 240 -30.66 -19.40 -27.90
CA VAL A 240 -29.45 -18.94 -27.21
C VAL A 240 -29.37 -19.59 -25.83
N SER A 241 -28.24 -20.25 -25.57
CA SER A 241 -27.97 -20.85 -24.26
C SER A 241 -27.34 -19.80 -23.35
N VAL A 242 -27.97 -19.52 -22.21
CA VAL A 242 -27.41 -18.66 -21.17
C VAL A 242 -26.97 -19.51 -19.98
N ARG A 243 -25.72 -19.34 -19.55
CA ARG A 243 -25.13 -19.98 -18.38
C ARG A 243 -24.49 -18.93 -17.47
N GLY A 244 -24.36 -19.21 -16.18
CA GLY A 244 -23.71 -18.31 -15.23
C GLY A 244 -22.39 -18.85 -14.69
N LEU A 245 -21.39 -17.98 -14.53
CA LEU A 245 -20.14 -18.25 -13.85
C LEU A 245 -19.96 -17.24 -12.71
N VAL A 246 -20.05 -17.72 -11.48
CA VAL A 246 -20.01 -16.90 -10.27
C VAL A 246 -18.63 -17.02 -9.65
N ASP A 247 -17.86 -15.93 -9.57
CA ASP A 247 -16.55 -15.88 -8.91
C ASP A 247 -16.60 -14.97 -7.69
N SER A 248 -16.28 -15.50 -6.50
CA SER A 248 -16.28 -14.75 -5.23
C SER A 248 -17.58 -14.00 -4.93
N GLY A 249 -18.72 -14.51 -5.44
CA GLY A 249 -20.04 -13.90 -5.30
C GLY A 249 -20.97 -14.61 -4.31
N TRP A 250 -20.46 -15.63 -3.61
CA TRP A 250 -21.21 -16.45 -2.67
C TRP A 250 -20.82 -16.08 -1.24
N PHE A 251 -21.68 -15.33 -0.57
CA PHE A 251 -21.46 -14.85 0.81
C PHE A 251 -22.33 -15.58 1.84
N LEU A 252 -21.98 -15.44 3.11
CA LEU A 252 -22.69 -15.93 4.29
C LEU A 252 -23.29 -14.75 5.08
N ASP A 253 -24.55 -14.85 5.48
CA ASP A 253 -25.26 -13.89 6.34
C ASP A 253 -25.03 -14.17 7.82
N ARG A 254 -23.76 -14.34 8.22
CA ARG A 254 -23.38 -14.65 9.61
C ARG A 254 -23.15 -13.38 10.44
N PRO A 255 -23.26 -13.46 11.78
CA PRO A 255 -22.88 -12.35 12.65
C PRO A 255 -21.36 -12.10 12.59
N PRO A 256 -20.91 -10.83 12.69
CA PRO A 256 -19.49 -10.52 12.78
C PRO A 256 -18.88 -10.98 14.11
N PHE A 257 -17.58 -11.25 14.12
CA PHE A 257 -16.85 -11.77 15.29
C PHE A 257 -16.87 -10.83 16.51
N SER A 258 -16.59 -9.55 16.30
CA SER A 258 -16.72 -8.53 17.34
C SER A 258 -17.68 -7.43 16.88
N PRO A 259 -18.92 -7.39 17.40
CA PRO A 259 -19.85 -6.33 17.08
C PRO A 259 -19.37 -5.03 17.73
N VAL A 260 -18.94 -4.04 16.93
CA VAL A 260 -18.60 -2.71 17.44
C VAL A 260 -19.86 -2.07 18.02
N PRO A 261 -19.94 -1.81 19.35
CA PRO A 261 -21.13 -1.23 19.95
C PRO A 261 -21.46 0.12 19.31
N GLY A 262 -22.64 0.25 18.73
CA GLY A 262 -23.19 1.52 18.23
C GLY A 262 -22.66 2.03 16.88
N ARG A 263 -21.78 1.32 16.14
CA ARG A 263 -21.22 1.84 14.87
C ARG A 263 -21.08 0.88 13.68
N ALA A 264 -21.16 -0.45 13.82
CA ALA A 264 -21.00 -1.37 12.68
C ALA A 264 -22.34 -1.95 12.20
N LEU A 265 -22.76 -1.59 10.98
CA LEU A 265 -23.91 -2.20 10.30
C LEU A 265 -23.51 -3.59 9.79
N THR A 266 -24.27 -4.64 10.13
CA THR A 266 -24.02 -6.00 9.62
C THR A 266 -24.23 -6.07 8.10
N ALA A 267 -23.65 -7.08 7.43
CA ALA A 267 -23.88 -7.30 5.99
C ALA A 267 -25.38 -7.36 5.65
N ALA A 268 -26.17 -8.05 6.49
CA ALA A 268 -27.63 -8.10 6.38
C ALA A 268 -28.27 -6.70 6.55
N GLY A 269 -27.80 -5.91 7.51
CA GLY A 269 -28.27 -4.53 7.70
C GLY A 269 -27.97 -3.63 6.51
N ALA A 270 -26.75 -3.72 5.96
CA ALA A 270 -26.32 -2.97 4.78
C ALA A 270 -27.15 -3.33 3.54
N LEU A 271 -27.42 -4.62 3.33
CA LEU A 271 -28.27 -5.06 2.22
C LEU A 271 -29.73 -4.62 2.38
N ARG A 272 -30.29 -4.66 3.60
CA ARG A 272 -31.65 -4.14 3.86
C ARG A 272 -31.77 -2.66 3.48
N GLN A 273 -30.81 -1.83 3.91
CA GLN A 273 -30.79 -0.40 3.59
C GLN A 273 -30.54 -0.17 2.09
N GLY A 274 -29.54 -0.85 1.53
CA GLY A 274 -29.19 -0.77 0.12
C GLY A 274 -30.35 -1.15 -0.79
N MET A 275 -31.04 -2.25 -0.53
CA MET A 275 -32.19 -2.66 -1.34
C MET A 275 -33.29 -1.60 -1.45
N ALA A 276 -33.56 -0.88 -0.35
CA ALA A 276 -34.53 0.20 -0.35
C ALA A 276 -34.02 1.38 -1.20
N LEU A 277 -32.77 1.79 -1.01
CA LEU A 277 -32.12 2.87 -1.75
C LEU A 277 -32.06 2.58 -3.26
N TRP A 278 -31.64 1.37 -3.65
CA TRP A 278 -31.40 1.00 -5.04
C TRP A 278 -32.67 0.67 -5.82
N ARG A 279 -33.81 0.55 -5.13
CA ARG A 279 -35.02 -0.13 -5.63
C ARG A 279 -34.65 -1.47 -6.27
N ALA A 280 -33.95 -2.28 -5.47
CA ALA A 280 -33.31 -3.49 -5.93
C ALA A 280 -34.33 -4.51 -6.46
N ARG A 281 -33.98 -5.15 -7.59
CA ARG A 281 -34.68 -6.30 -8.15
C ARG A 281 -33.94 -7.56 -7.78
N VAL A 282 -34.68 -8.52 -7.24
CA VAL A 282 -34.19 -9.89 -6.97
C VAL A 282 -35.09 -10.89 -7.70
N PRO A 283 -34.61 -12.11 -8.03
CA PRO A 283 -35.43 -13.09 -8.74
C PRO A 283 -36.75 -13.38 -8.02
N ALA A 284 -37.85 -13.29 -8.77
CA ALA A 284 -39.21 -13.42 -8.22
C ALA A 284 -39.45 -14.74 -7.46
N PRO A 285 -38.96 -15.91 -7.92
CA PRO A 285 -39.06 -17.15 -7.14
C PRO A 285 -38.36 -17.08 -5.77
N CYS A 286 -37.21 -16.38 -5.67
CA CYS A 286 -36.52 -16.18 -4.39
C CYS A 286 -37.26 -15.19 -3.49
N ALA A 287 -37.71 -14.06 -4.05
CA ALA A 287 -38.52 -13.08 -3.31
C ALA A 287 -39.79 -13.71 -2.73
N ALA A 288 -40.45 -14.60 -3.49
CA ALA A 288 -41.63 -15.33 -3.04
C ALA A 288 -41.35 -16.28 -1.87
N ARG A 289 -40.13 -16.84 -1.78
CA ARG A 289 -39.67 -17.68 -0.66
C ARG A 289 -39.27 -16.87 0.58
N HIS A 290 -38.83 -15.63 0.38
CA HIS A 290 -38.36 -14.73 1.44
C HIS A 290 -39.17 -13.43 1.47
N ARG A 291 -40.50 -13.52 1.53
CA ARG A 291 -41.41 -12.36 1.40
C ARG A 291 -41.13 -11.22 2.39
N THR A 292 -40.80 -11.57 3.64
CA THR A 292 -40.49 -10.61 4.71
C THR A 292 -39.08 -10.05 4.64
N ASP A 293 -38.16 -10.81 4.03
CA ASP A 293 -36.73 -10.57 4.09
C ASP A 293 -36.07 -10.79 2.71
N PRO A 294 -36.47 -10.05 1.67
CA PRO A 294 -36.01 -10.30 0.30
C PRO A 294 -34.50 -10.06 0.10
N TRP A 295 -33.85 -9.34 1.01
CA TRP A 295 -32.37 -9.21 1.09
C TRP A 295 -31.65 -10.55 1.25
N ARG A 296 -32.34 -11.59 1.75
CA ARG A 296 -31.81 -12.96 1.80
C ARG A 296 -31.46 -13.51 0.42
N CYS A 297 -32.04 -12.97 -0.66
CA CYS A 297 -31.74 -13.37 -2.02
C CYS A 297 -30.36 -12.91 -2.52
N TYR A 298 -29.62 -12.10 -1.76
CA TYR A 298 -28.22 -11.77 -2.07
C TYR A 298 -27.24 -12.86 -1.65
N PHE A 299 -27.66 -13.79 -0.79
CA PHE A 299 -26.81 -14.86 -0.31
C PHE A 299 -26.97 -16.09 -1.20
N GLY A 300 -25.88 -16.48 -1.86
CA GLY A 300 -25.90 -17.48 -2.94
C GLY A 300 -26.58 -18.79 -2.54
N TYR A 301 -26.32 -19.28 -1.33
CA TYR A 301 -26.92 -20.54 -0.84
C TYR A 301 -28.44 -20.48 -0.62
N ARG A 302 -29.00 -19.28 -0.44
CA ARG A 302 -30.45 -19.06 -0.33
C ARG A 302 -31.09 -18.86 -1.70
N LEU A 303 -30.39 -18.21 -2.62
CA LEU A 303 -30.86 -17.91 -3.98
C LEU A 303 -30.74 -19.10 -4.93
N TYR A 304 -29.61 -19.82 -4.90
CA TYR A 304 -29.26 -20.91 -5.81
C TYR A 304 -30.38 -21.94 -6.05
N PRO A 305 -31.14 -22.41 -5.03
CA PRO A 305 -32.23 -23.38 -5.24
C PRO A 305 -33.37 -22.88 -6.12
N THR A 306 -33.42 -21.58 -6.41
CA THR A 306 -34.48 -20.95 -7.21
C THR A 306 -34.03 -20.53 -8.60
N VAL A 307 -32.72 -20.57 -8.88
CA VAL A 307 -32.13 -20.21 -10.17
C VAL A 307 -32.32 -21.36 -11.16
N LYS A 308 -32.77 -21.06 -12.38
CA LYS A 308 -33.02 -22.06 -13.43
C LYS A 308 -31.82 -22.27 -14.34
N ALA A 309 -31.11 -21.18 -14.68
CA ALA A 309 -29.93 -21.27 -15.54
C ALA A 309 -28.81 -22.10 -14.87
N PRO A 310 -28.06 -22.92 -15.63
CA PRO A 310 -26.91 -23.63 -15.09
C PRO A 310 -25.85 -22.65 -14.56
N LEU A 311 -25.39 -22.89 -13.33
CA LEU A 311 -24.34 -22.10 -12.68
C LEU A 311 -23.09 -22.94 -12.42
N PHE A 312 -21.92 -22.35 -12.66
CA PHE A 312 -20.64 -22.81 -12.13
C PHE A 312 -20.19 -21.83 -11.04
N LEU A 313 -19.93 -22.35 -9.84
CA LEU A 313 -19.50 -21.54 -8.70
C LEU A 313 -17.99 -21.68 -8.48
N PHE A 314 -17.27 -20.57 -8.54
CA PHE A 314 -15.94 -20.44 -7.97
C PHE A 314 -16.02 -19.63 -6.67
N GLN A 315 -15.43 -20.14 -5.59
CA GLN A 315 -15.44 -19.44 -4.31
C GLN A 315 -14.22 -19.82 -3.46
N TRP A 316 -13.44 -18.83 -3.03
CA TRP A 316 -12.40 -19.05 -2.01
C TRP A 316 -13.07 -19.44 -0.69
N LEU A 317 -12.60 -20.52 -0.05
CA LEU A 317 -13.14 -20.93 1.27
C LEU A 317 -12.84 -19.91 2.37
N PHE A 318 -11.77 -19.13 2.19
CA PHE A 318 -11.39 -18.03 3.06
C PHE A 318 -11.42 -16.72 2.26
N ASP A 319 -12.60 -16.40 1.71
CA ASP A 319 -12.78 -15.19 0.92
C ASP A 319 -12.61 -13.93 1.78
N GLU A 320 -11.71 -13.07 1.33
CA GLU A 320 -11.35 -11.82 1.98
C GLU A 320 -12.53 -10.86 2.20
N ALA A 321 -13.44 -10.77 1.23
CA ALA A 321 -14.59 -9.87 1.35
C ALA A 321 -15.58 -10.40 2.40
N GLN A 322 -15.69 -11.73 2.56
CA GLN A 322 -16.44 -12.33 3.67
C GLN A 322 -15.78 -12.04 5.02
N MET A 323 -14.47 -12.27 5.14
CA MET A 323 -13.71 -11.98 6.37
C MET A 323 -13.88 -10.51 6.80
N THR A 324 -13.77 -9.59 5.83
CA THR A 324 -14.00 -8.15 6.03
C THR A 324 -15.42 -7.85 6.50
N ALA A 325 -16.43 -8.48 5.89
CA ALA A 325 -17.83 -8.33 6.28
C ALA A 325 -18.12 -8.87 7.69
N ASP A 326 -17.38 -9.90 8.12
CA ASP A 326 -17.47 -10.50 9.44
C ASP A 326 -16.68 -9.73 10.51
N ASN A 327 -16.10 -8.58 10.17
CA ASN A 327 -15.23 -7.79 11.05
C ASN A 327 -14.08 -8.63 11.63
N VAL A 328 -13.61 -9.60 10.86
CA VAL A 328 -12.42 -10.38 11.16
C VAL A 328 -11.39 -10.02 10.12
N GLY A 329 -10.49 -9.12 10.49
CA GLY A 329 -9.27 -8.88 9.72
C GLY A 329 -8.29 -10.03 9.93
N ALA A 330 -7.04 -9.68 10.21
CA ALA A 330 -6.03 -10.59 10.71
C ALA A 330 -6.49 -11.38 11.94
N PRO A 331 -6.61 -12.71 11.91
CA PRO A 331 -6.67 -13.47 13.15
C PRO A 331 -5.33 -13.37 13.89
N VAL A 332 -5.32 -12.60 14.99
CA VAL A 332 -4.17 -12.44 15.90
C VAL A 332 -4.38 -13.18 17.22
N SER A 333 -5.55 -13.80 17.38
CA SER A 333 -5.91 -14.60 18.54
C SER A 333 -6.48 -15.94 18.10
N LYS A 334 -6.38 -16.95 18.98
CA LYS A 334 -6.99 -18.27 18.78
C LYS A 334 -8.48 -18.17 18.45
N GLN A 335 -9.22 -17.29 19.13
CA GLN A 335 -10.65 -17.10 18.90
C GLN A 335 -10.97 -16.61 17.48
N GLN A 336 -10.14 -15.71 16.93
CA GLN A 336 -10.31 -15.26 15.55
C GLN A 336 -9.94 -16.36 14.55
N TRP A 337 -8.92 -17.17 14.83
CA TRP A 337 -8.59 -18.35 14.02
C TRP A 337 -9.73 -19.37 14.02
N ASP A 338 -10.27 -19.70 15.19
CA ASP A 338 -11.41 -20.61 15.35
C ASP A 338 -12.62 -20.11 14.52
N PHE A 339 -12.88 -18.80 14.55
CA PHE A 339 -13.95 -18.18 13.76
C PHE A 339 -13.74 -18.32 12.24
N ILE A 340 -12.50 -18.15 11.75
CA ILE A 340 -12.15 -18.31 10.33
C ILE A 340 -12.23 -19.77 9.89
N HIS A 341 -11.81 -20.72 10.73
CA HIS A 341 -12.00 -22.14 10.45
C HIS A 341 -13.48 -22.49 10.31
N GLU A 342 -14.30 -22.01 11.24
CA GLU A 342 -15.75 -22.19 11.21
C GLU A 342 -16.38 -21.55 9.96
N MET A 343 -15.84 -20.42 9.49
CA MET A 343 -16.25 -19.79 8.23
C MET A 343 -16.01 -20.71 7.03
N GLY A 344 -14.80 -21.29 6.93
CA GLY A 344 -14.47 -22.24 5.87
C GLY A 344 -15.39 -23.47 5.87
N ASP A 345 -15.69 -24.02 7.05
CA ASP A 345 -16.62 -25.14 7.21
C ASP A 345 -18.06 -24.78 6.83
N SER A 346 -18.48 -23.55 7.18
CA SER A 346 -19.77 -23.01 6.79
C SER A 346 -19.89 -22.94 5.27
N PHE A 347 -18.87 -22.45 4.56
CA PHE A 347 -18.84 -22.45 3.10
C PHE A 347 -18.98 -23.87 2.53
N ARG A 348 -18.15 -24.82 2.98
CA ARG A 348 -18.22 -26.23 2.54
C ARG A 348 -19.63 -26.80 2.70
N THR A 349 -20.27 -26.52 3.83
CA THR A 349 -21.64 -26.95 4.12
C THR A 349 -22.64 -26.36 3.13
N THR A 350 -22.53 -25.07 2.81
CA THR A 350 -23.42 -24.43 1.83
C THR A 350 -23.27 -24.98 0.41
N PHE A 351 -22.10 -25.54 0.07
CA PHE A 351 -21.86 -26.13 -1.25
C PHE A 351 -22.42 -27.54 -1.41
N SER A 352 -22.89 -28.21 -0.36
CA SER A 352 -23.41 -29.59 -0.39
C SER A 352 -24.39 -29.87 -1.54
N ASN A 353 -25.25 -28.90 -1.87
CA ASN A 353 -26.27 -29.03 -2.93
C ASN A 353 -25.93 -28.31 -4.26
N VAL A 354 -24.71 -27.78 -4.42
CA VAL A 354 -24.30 -27.06 -5.64
C VAL A 354 -23.79 -28.01 -6.74
N SER A 355 -24.40 -28.00 -7.92
CA SER A 355 -24.10 -29.00 -8.97
C SER A 355 -22.68 -28.90 -9.57
N ALA A 356 -22.16 -27.67 -9.69
CA ALA A 356 -20.81 -27.40 -10.16
C ALA A 356 -20.15 -26.33 -9.29
N VAL A 357 -19.06 -26.70 -8.60
CA VAL A 357 -18.33 -25.82 -7.66
C VAL A 357 -16.83 -26.08 -7.72
N PHE A 358 -16.04 -25.02 -7.62
CA PHE A 358 -14.60 -25.04 -7.49
C PHE A 358 -14.19 -24.13 -6.33
N ALA A 359 -13.77 -24.72 -5.21
CA ALA A 359 -13.57 -24.01 -3.95
C ALA A 359 -12.23 -24.39 -3.27
N PRO A 360 -11.12 -23.73 -3.68
CA PRO A 360 -9.81 -23.87 -3.03
C PRO A 360 -9.75 -23.21 -1.64
N ALA A 361 -8.87 -23.73 -0.78
CA ALA A 361 -8.62 -23.25 0.59
C ALA A 361 -7.53 -22.17 0.63
N CYS A 362 -7.77 -21.04 -0.03
CA CYS A 362 -6.85 -19.90 -0.05
C CYS A 362 -7.48 -18.66 0.57
N ILE A 363 -6.63 -17.80 1.12
CA ILE A 363 -7.00 -16.41 1.44
C ILE A 363 -6.77 -15.60 0.17
N ALA A 364 -7.86 -15.23 -0.50
CA ALA A 364 -7.83 -14.44 -1.72
C ALA A 364 -9.22 -13.88 -2.00
N HIS A 365 -9.30 -12.98 -2.99
CA HIS A 365 -10.57 -12.49 -3.52
C HIS A 365 -10.53 -12.41 -5.04
N THR A 366 -11.55 -12.97 -5.69
CA THR A 366 -11.69 -13.10 -7.15
C THR A 366 -10.58 -13.94 -7.79
N VAL A 367 -10.82 -14.41 -9.01
CA VAL A 367 -9.82 -15.18 -9.78
C VAL A 367 -9.92 -14.93 -11.28
N LEU A 368 -11.10 -14.65 -11.83
CA LEU A 368 -11.33 -14.75 -13.28
C LEU A 368 -10.60 -13.70 -14.12
N THR A 369 -10.21 -12.57 -13.53
CA THR A 369 -9.49 -11.50 -14.22
C THR A 369 -7.99 -11.53 -13.98
N LYS A 370 -7.51 -12.48 -13.16
CA LYS A 370 -6.08 -12.65 -12.84
C LYS A 370 -5.39 -13.41 -13.98
N ARG A 371 -4.17 -12.99 -14.33
CA ARG A 371 -3.41 -13.60 -15.46
C ARG A 371 -3.03 -15.05 -15.16
N ASP A 372 -2.80 -15.37 -13.90
CA ASP A 372 -2.42 -16.67 -13.38
C ASP A 372 -3.63 -17.54 -12.94
N TRP A 373 -4.87 -17.14 -13.27
CA TRP A 373 -6.09 -17.89 -12.89
C TRP A 373 -6.07 -19.37 -13.33
N ALA A 374 -5.34 -19.68 -14.40
CA ALA A 374 -5.15 -21.04 -14.91
C ALA A 374 -4.28 -21.93 -14.01
N ALA A 375 -3.47 -21.34 -13.13
CA ALA A 375 -2.60 -22.03 -12.18
C ALA A 375 -3.37 -22.60 -10.98
N VAL A 376 -4.53 -22.02 -10.64
CA VAL A 376 -5.33 -22.42 -9.48
C VAL A 376 -5.90 -23.83 -9.67
N ARG A 377 -5.67 -24.68 -8.68
CA ARG A 377 -6.01 -26.11 -8.67
C ARG A 377 -6.74 -26.51 -7.38
N VAL A 378 -7.57 -27.54 -7.48
CA VAL A 378 -8.06 -28.31 -6.33
C VAL A 378 -7.71 -29.77 -6.60
N GLY A 379 -6.83 -30.32 -5.77
CA GLY A 379 -6.11 -31.55 -6.09
C GLY A 379 -5.35 -31.41 -7.42
N ARG A 380 -5.62 -32.31 -8.38
CA ARG A 380 -4.95 -32.30 -9.70
C ARG A 380 -5.69 -31.50 -10.78
N VAL A 381 -6.87 -30.97 -10.48
CA VAL A 381 -7.75 -30.34 -11.48
C VAL A 381 -7.60 -28.82 -11.43
N SER A 382 -7.25 -28.21 -12.56
CA SER A 382 -7.22 -26.74 -12.69
C SER A 382 -8.60 -26.17 -12.99
N LEU A 383 -8.82 -24.90 -12.60
CA LEU A 383 -10.09 -24.21 -12.83
C LEU A 383 -10.54 -24.22 -14.30
N PRO A 384 -9.69 -23.90 -15.31
CA PRO A 384 -10.08 -24.02 -16.72
C PRO A 384 -10.51 -25.44 -17.14
N SER A 385 -9.88 -26.47 -16.57
CA SER A 385 -10.23 -27.87 -16.84
C SER A 385 -11.59 -28.24 -16.25
N ALA A 386 -11.90 -27.76 -15.04
CA ALA A 386 -13.20 -27.95 -14.40
C ALA A 386 -14.33 -27.24 -15.18
N LEU A 387 -14.09 -26.03 -15.68
CA LEU A 387 -15.03 -25.31 -16.55
C LEU A 387 -15.31 -26.07 -17.85
N ARG A 388 -14.25 -26.56 -18.51
CA ARG A 388 -14.39 -27.40 -19.71
C ARG A 388 -15.17 -28.68 -19.45
N CYS A 389 -14.95 -29.30 -18.28
CA CYS A 389 -15.69 -30.48 -17.84
C CYS A 389 -17.19 -30.21 -17.71
N TRP A 390 -17.53 -29.11 -17.04
CA TRP A 390 -18.91 -28.67 -16.84
C TRP A 390 -19.61 -28.38 -18.17
N ASP A 391 -18.94 -27.67 -19.09
CA ASP A 391 -19.49 -27.37 -20.41
C ASP A 391 -19.79 -28.63 -21.24
N ASN A 392 -18.89 -29.61 -21.20
CA ASN A 392 -19.06 -30.87 -21.92
C ASN A 392 -20.27 -31.66 -21.41
N ARG A 393 -20.52 -31.67 -20.11
CA ARG A 393 -21.70 -32.33 -19.53
C ARG A 393 -23.00 -31.67 -19.97
N LEU A 394 -23.07 -30.34 -19.90
CA LEU A 394 -24.26 -29.59 -20.34
C LEU A 394 -24.54 -29.76 -21.85
N SER A 395 -23.49 -30.01 -22.63
CA SER A 395 -23.62 -30.27 -24.07
C SER A 395 -24.06 -31.70 -24.37
N ALA A 396 -23.66 -32.67 -23.55
CA ALA A 396 -24.06 -34.08 -23.67
C ALA A 396 -25.50 -34.36 -23.24
N ASP A 397 -26.04 -33.55 -22.30
CA ASP A 397 -27.41 -33.67 -21.81
C ASP A 397 -28.45 -32.93 -22.68
N SER A 398 -28.03 -32.26 -23.77
CA SER A 398 -28.95 -31.64 -24.73
C SER A 398 -29.56 -32.68 -25.68
N PRO A 399 -30.90 -32.72 -25.87
CA PRO A 399 -31.55 -33.66 -26.78
C PRO A 399 -31.28 -33.26 -28.24
N MET A 400 -30.16 -33.73 -28.80
CA MET A 400 -29.90 -33.70 -30.24
C MET A 400 -30.58 -34.89 -30.91
N ASP A 401 -31.67 -34.56 -31.59
CA ASP A 401 -32.24 -35.15 -32.81
C ASP A 401 -31.87 -36.62 -33.14
N HIS A 402 -32.82 -37.52 -32.87
CA HIS A 402 -32.77 -38.94 -33.25
C HIS A 402 -32.90 -39.19 -34.77
N SER A 403 -32.91 -38.16 -35.63
CA SER A 403 -33.18 -38.33 -37.06
C SER A 403 -31.95 -38.67 -37.93
N GLU A 404 -30.72 -38.31 -37.54
CA GLU A 404 -29.54 -38.51 -38.42
C GLU A 404 -28.79 -39.83 -38.22
N ARG A 405 -29.16 -40.65 -37.24
CA ARG A 405 -28.48 -41.94 -36.97
C ARG A 405 -28.95 -43.11 -37.85
N LYS A 406 -29.83 -42.88 -38.83
CA LYS A 406 -30.43 -43.93 -39.68
C LYS A 406 -29.97 -43.96 -41.15
N ARG A 407 -28.90 -43.25 -41.53
CA ARG A 407 -28.32 -43.36 -42.88
C ARG A 407 -26.80 -43.57 -42.83
N GLY A 408 -26.41 -44.82 -42.60
CA GLY A 408 -25.01 -45.25 -42.70
C GLY A 408 -24.92 -46.76 -42.49
N GLY A 409 -24.99 -47.52 -43.59
CA GLY A 409 -25.03 -48.97 -43.58
C GLY A 409 -23.75 -49.63 -43.06
N GLY A 410 -23.97 -50.73 -42.33
CA GLY A 410 -23.11 -51.89 -42.07
C GLY A 410 -21.58 -51.78 -42.27
N ARG A 411 -20.85 -51.85 -41.15
CA ARG A 411 -19.66 -52.71 -41.03
C ARG A 411 -19.43 -53.08 -39.56
N LYS A 412 -19.51 -54.38 -39.28
CA LYS A 412 -19.15 -54.98 -37.98
C LYS A 412 -17.65 -54.77 -37.75
N HIS A 413 -17.27 -54.06 -36.67
CA HIS A 413 -15.94 -54.16 -36.10
C HIS A 413 -15.99 -54.52 -34.60
N LYS A 414 -15.03 -55.36 -34.24
CA LYS A 414 -14.89 -56.18 -33.04
C LYS A 414 -14.92 -55.38 -31.73
N LYS A 415 -15.50 -56.02 -30.69
CA LYS A 415 -15.25 -55.72 -29.28
C LYS A 415 -13.73 -55.75 -29.01
N GLY A 416 -13.18 -54.62 -28.58
CA GLY A 416 -11.86 -54.49 -28.00
C GLY A 416 -11.95 -53.60 -26.77
N GLU A 417 -11.57 -54.18 -25.63
CA GLU A 417 -11.04 -53.61 -24.37
C GLU A 417 -11.68 -52.34 -23.76
N GLY A 418 -12.04 -52.48 -22.48
CA GLY A 418 -12.66 -51.43 -21.67
C GLY A 418 -11.74 -50.25 -21.43
N GLY A 419 -11.95 -49.17 -22.19
CA GLY A 419 -11.53 -47.83 -21.81
C GLY A 419 -12.36 -47.34 -20.63
N SER A 420 -11.73 -47.16 -19.48
CA SER A 420 -12.31 -46.48 -18.31
C SER A 420 -12.93 -45.16 -18.76
N ARG A 421 -14.24 -45.02 -18.57
CA ARG A 421 -14.99 -43.78 -18.84
C ARG A 421 -14.41 -42.73 -17.90
N VAL A 422 -13.54 -41.85 -18.40
CA VAL A 422 -12.90 -40.79 -17.59
C VAL A 422 -14.01 -40.03 -16.85
N THR A 423 -14.08 -40.22 -15.54
CA THR A 423 -15.04 -39.53 -14.69
C THR A 423 -14.62 -38.08 -14.65
N CYS A 424 -15.48 -37.21 -15.14
CA CYS A 424 -15.24 -35.77 -15.20
C CYS A 424 -16.10 -35.11 -14.10
N PRO A 425 -15.64 -35.06 -12.83
CA PRO A 425 -16.40 -34.43 -11.74
C PRO A 425 -16.47 -32.92 -11.95
N THR A 426 -17.57 -32.30 -11.52
CA THR A 426 -17.80 -30.85 -11.59
C THR A 426 -17.77 -30.20 -10.20
N ARG A 427 -17.55 -30.99 -9.15
CA ARG A 427 -17.47 -30.55 -7.77
C ARG A 427 -16.05 -30.76 -7.26
N HIS A 428 -15.37 -29.66 -6.98
CA HIS A 428 -14.02 -29.59 -6.48
C HIS A 428 -14.01 -28.66 -5.27
N VAL A 429 -14.05 -29.21 -4.06
CA VAL A 429 -14.03 -28.43 -2.82
C VAL A 429 -12.83 -28.92 -2.01
N GLU A 430 -11.99 -28.00 -1.57
CA GLU A 430 -10.81 -28.33 -0.76
C GLU A 430 -11.23 -28.78 0.64
N MET A 431 -10.59 -29.83 1.14
CA MET A 431 -10.97 -30.47 2.41
C MET A 431 -10.10 -30.05 3.59
N CYS A 432 -8.92 -29.48 3.35
CA CYS A 432 -8.12 -28.94 4.44
C CYS A 432 -8.91 -27.83 5.15
N SER A 433 -8.73 -27.70 6.47
CA SER A 433 -9.37 -26.64 7.28
C SER A 433 -8.54 -25.37 7.40
N TRP A 434 -7.26 -25.39 6.99
CA TRP A 434 -6.34 -24.26 7.18
C TRP A 434 -6.28 -23.32 5.97
N PRO A 435 -6.30 -21.98 6.17
CA PRO A 435 -6.13 -21.06 5.06
C PRO A 435 -4.74 -21.16 4.42
N GLN A 436 -4.67 -21.05 3.08
CA GLN A 436 -3.45 -21.21 2.29
C GLN A 436 -2.81 -22.62 2.31
N CYS A 437 -3.51 -23.65 2.77
CA CYS A 437 -2.98 -25.02 2.71
C CYS A 437 -2.83 -25.55 1.27
N ASN A 438 -3.51 -24.93 0.30
CA ASN A 438 -3.51 -25.38 -1.08
C ASN A 438 -2.27 -24.80 -1.77
N HIS A 439 -1.40 -25.66 -2.27
CA HIS A 439 -0.13 -25.25 -2.89
C HIS A 439 -0.26 -24.38 -4.15
N SER A 440 -1.45 -24.32 -4.75
CA SER A 440 -1.74 -23.47 -5.92
C SER A 440 -2.37 -22.12 -5.54
N CYS A 441 -2.41 -21.78 -4.26
CA CYS A 441 -2.87 -20.47 -3.83
C CYS A 441 -2.03 -19.34 -4.47
N PRO A 442 -2.65 -18.18 -4.78
CA PRO A 442 -1.96 -17.07 -5.40
C PRO A 442 -0.71 -16.66 -4.62
N LYS A 443 0.41 -16.51 -5.33
CA LYS A 443 1.69 -16.04 -4.77
C LYS A 443 1.72 -14.51 -4.77
N LEU A 444 2.43 -13.92 -3.82
CA LEU A 444 2.65 -12.46 -3.80
C LEU A 444 3.82 -12.12 -4.71
N HIS A 445 3.75 -11.01 -5.44
CA HIS A 445 4.84 -10.51 -6.28
C HIS A 445 5.23 -9.09 -5.88
N ASN A 446 6.53 -8.79 -5.91
CA ASN A 446 7.05 -7.45 -5.69
C ASN A 446 6.61 -6.54 -6.86
N PRO A 447 5.90 -5.42 -6.60
CA PRO A 447 5.37 -4.54 -7.65
C PRO A 447 6.47 -3.74 -8.37
N PHE A 448 7.65 -3.58 -7.79
CA PHE A 448 8.76 -2.82 -8.38
C PHE A 448 9.72 -3.69 -9.18
N THR A 449 9.80 -4.98 -8.84
CA THR A 449 10.80 -5.90 -9.42
C THR A 449 10.19 -7.09 -10.14
N GLY A 450 8.90 -7.35 -9.97
CA GLY A 450 8.20 -8.53 -10.52
C GLY A 450 8.48 -9.85 -9.80
N GLU A 451 9.44 -9.88 -8.89
CA GLU A 451 9.90 -11.10 -8.21
C GLU A 451 8.84 -11.70 -7.29
N GLU A 452 8.79 -13.03 -7.24
CA GLU A 452 7.92 -13.74 -6.30
C GLU A 452 8.40 -13.54 -4.85
N MET A 453 7.47 -13.19 -3.97
CA MET A 453 7.73 -13.03 -2.55
C MET A 453 7.24 -14.24 -1.77
N ASN A 454 8.06 -14.70 -0.83
CA ASN A 454 7.67 -15.73 0.10
C ASN A 454 6.60 -15.18 1.07
N PHE A 455 5.39 -15.71 0.95
CA PHE A 455 4.24 -15.30 1.76
C PHE A 455 4.53 -15.32 3.28
N ILE A 456 5.17 -16.38 3.80
CA ILE A 456 5.49 -16.51 5.23
C ILE A 456 6.53 -15.47 5.65
N ALA A 457 7.53 -15.21 4.81
CA ALA A 457 8.53 -14.19 5.09
C ALA A 457 7.89 -12.80 5.16
N VAL A 458 6.98 -12.49 4.22
CA VAL A 458 6.16 -11.26 4.23
C VAL A 458 5.31 -11.18 5.50
N LEU A 459 4.68 -12.28 5.94
CA LEU A 459 3.92 -12.30 7.20
C LEU A 459 4.81 -11.94 8.39
N LYS A 460 5.98 -12.57 8.52
CA LYS A 460 6.94 -12.30 9.60
C LYS A 460 7.41 -10.84 9.59
N SER A 461 7.70 -10.29 8.41
CA SER A 461 8.28 -8.96 8.29
C SER A 461 7.33 -7.83 8.69
N PHE A 462 6.02 -8.07 8.59
CA PHE A 462 4.99 -7.13 9.01
C PHE A 462 4.48 -7.38 10.44
N GLY A 463 5.24 -8.12 11.25
CA GLY A 463 5.03 -8.22 12.70
C GLY A 463 4.08 -9.33 13.15
N LEU A 464 3.86 -10.38 12.34
CA LEU A 464 3.13 -11.56 12.79
C LEU A 464 3.96 -12.30 13.84
N ASP A 465 3.44 -12.39 15.07
CA ASP A 465 4.12 -13.07 16.18
C ASP A 465 4.12 -14.59 15.98
N MET A 466 5.30 -15.11 15.63
CA MET A 466 5.49 -16.54 15.42
C MET A 466 5.36 -17.34 16.72
N LEU A 467 5.49 -16.75 17.91
CA LEU A 467 5.17 -17.44 19.17
C LEU A 467 3.67 -17.71 19.29
N SER A 468 2.83 -16.74 18.92
CA SER A 468 1.38 -16.94 18.87
C SER A 468 0.98 -18.02 17.87
N VAL A 469 1.67 -18.11 16.72
CA VAL A 469 1.50 -19.20 15.75
C VAL A 469 1.98 -20.54 16.32
N ALA A 470 3.17 -20.60 16.91
CA ALA A 470 3.73 -21.80 17.53
C ALA A 470 2.82 -22.34 18.65
N ASN A 471 2.30 -21.44 19.50
CA ASN A 471 1.35 -21.75 20.56
C ASN A 471 0.01 -22.25 20.01
N ALA A 472 -0.48 -21.66 18.91
CA ALA A 472 -1.70 -22.12 18.24
C ALA A 472 -1.54 -23.51 17.61
N LEU A 473 -0.32 -23.85 17.18
CA LEU A 473 0.05 -25.13 16.58
C LEU A 473 0.54 -26.18 17.59
N GLY A 474 0.67 -25.81 18.86
CA GLY A 474 1.17 -26.70 19.92
C GLY A 474 2.61 -27.16 19.71
N ILE A 475 3.41 -26.39 18.96
CA ILE A 475 4.81 -26.68 18.66
C ILE A 475 5.73 -25.63 19.29
N ASP A 476 6.97 -26.02 19.54
CA ASP A 476 7.98 -25.11 20.06
C ASP A 476 8.44 -24.09 18.99
N ILE A 477 8.76 -22.88 19.42
CA ILE A 477 9.13 -21.76 18.54
C ILE A 477 10.43 -22.03 17.76
N HIS A 478 11.38 -22.76 18.35
CA HIS A 478 12.63 -23.13 17.70
C HIS A 478 12.40 -24.19 16.63
N THR A 479 11.41 -25.05 16.85
CA THR A 479 10.97 -26.06 15.88
C THR A 479 10.22 -25.40 14.72
N LEU A 480 9.31 -24.45 14.99
CA LEU A 480 8.59 -23.68 13.96
C LEU A 480 9.52 -22.81 13.10
N ASN A 481 10.55 -22.22 13.71
CA ASN A 481 11.49 -21.34 12.99
C ASN A 481 12.46 -22.10 12.08
N ASN A 482 12.72 -23.38 12.34
CA ASN A 482 13.65 -24.21 11.57
C ASN A 482 12.96 -25.26 10.70
N MET A 483 11.64 -25.20 10.62
CA MET A 483 10.84 -26.14 9.83
C MET A 483 10.88 -25.76 8.35
N ASP A 484 11.00 -26.78 7.49
CA ASP A 484 10.85 -26.57 6.05
C ASP A 484 9.43 -26.02 5.75
N PRO A 485 9.27 -25.02 4.86
CA PRO A 485 7.96 -24.46 4.52
C PRO A 485 6.93 -25.51 4.04
N GLU A 486 7.38 -26.59 3.40
CA GLU A 486 6.53 -27.70 2.95
C GLU A 486 6.12 -28.60 4.12
N GLU A 487 7.02 -28.86 5.08
CA GLU A 487 6.73 -29.63 6.30
C GLU A 487 5.78 -28.89 7.23
N LEU A 488 5.94 -27.56 7.35
CA LEU A 488 5.04 -26.71 8.13
C LEU A 488 3.63 -26.72 7.54
N LEU A 489 3.51 -26.62 6.21
CA LEU A 489 2.23 -26.72 5.52
C LEU A 489 1.61 -28.12 5.68
N GLN A 490 2.42 -29.18 5.68
CA GLN A 490 1.96 -30.54 5.91
C GLN A 490 1.50 -30.78 7.36
N LEU A 491 2.21 -30.28 8.37
CA LEU A 491 1.82 -30.37 9.78
C LEU A 491 0.51 -29.63 10.07
N LEU A 492 0.31 -28.46 9.43
CA LEU A 492 -0.96 -27.72 9.43
C LEU A 492 -2.11 -28.52 8.81
N THR A 493 -1.83 -29.41 7.85
CA THR A 493 -2.83 -30.27 7.20
C THR A 493 -3.04 -31.62 7.90
N ALA A 494 -2.07 -32.13 8.68
CA ALA A 494 -2.11 -33.47 9.26
C ALA A 494 -2.59 -33.53 10.72
N SER A 495 -2.41 -32.47 11.51
CA SER A 495 -2.63 -32.53 12.98
C SER A 495 -4.03 -32.16 13.48
N LEU A 496 -5.04 -32.04 12.61
CA LEU A 496 -6.39 -31.63 12.99
C LEU A 496 -7.48 -32.69 12.76
N LEU A 497 -7.15 -33.95 13.02
CA LEU A 497 -8.11 -35.06 13.02
C LEU A 497 -8.17 -35.87 14.34
N GLN A 498 -7.59 -35.41 15.45
CA GLN A 498 -7.62 -36.23 16.68
C GLN A 498 -7.80 -35.55 18.04
N GLN A 499 -8.24 -34.29 18.16
CA GLN A 499 -8.58 -33.73 19.48
C GLN A 499 -9.88 -32.91 19.46
N VAL A 500 -10.98 -33.63 19.28
CA VAL A 500 -12.27 -33.27 19.89
C VAL A 500 -12.42 -34.15 21.13
N MET A 501 -12.84 -33.56 22.25
CA MET A 501 -13.10 -34.17 23.57
C MET A 501 -11.95 -34.11 24.59
N ALA A 502 -11.85 -32.98 25.33
CA ALA A 502 -11.72 -32.91 26.81
C ALA A 502 -10.95 -31.66 27.27
N ALA A 503 -11.66 -30.67 27.85
CA ALA A 503 -11.29 -30.03 29.12
C ALA A 503 -12.27 -28.89 29.47
N SER A 504 -12.85 -29.02 30.66
CA SER A 504 -13.73 -28.07 31.36
C SER A 504 -13.03 -26.74 31.70
N PRO A 505 -13.76 -25.63 31.96
CA PRO A 505 -13.15 -24.35 32.30
C PRO A 505 -12.62 -24.37 33.73
N ARG A 506 -11.40 -23.87 33.93
CA ARG A 506 -10.90 -23.44 35.26
C ARG A 506 -10.66 -21.94 35.25
N GLU A 507 -11.31 -21.29 36.20
CA GLU A 507 -11.19 -19.89 36.60
C GLU A 507 -9.71 -19.49 36.81
N ARG A 508 -9.35 -18.27 36.42
CA ARG A 508 -8.18 -17.57 36.95
C ARG A 508 -8.58 -16.20 37.46
N GLN A 509 -8.21 -15.98 38.72
CA GLN A 509 -8.34 -14.77 39.50
C GLN A 509 -7.51 -13.63 38.91
N GLU A 510 -8.10 -12.43 38.91
CA GLU A 510 -7.43 -11.15 38.67
C GLU A 510 -6.44 -10.85 39.81
N ALA A 511 -5.24 -10.40 39.46
CA ALA A 511 -4.31 -9.74 40.38
C ALA A 511 -4.44 -8.20 40.24
N PRO A 512 -4.20 -7.41 41.31
CA PRO A 512 -4.49 -5.99 41.30
C PRO A 512 -3.44 -5.19 40.52
N ARG A 513 -3.91 -4.16 39.80
CA ARG A 513 -3.08 -3.12 39.15
C ARG A 513 -2.41 -2.24 40.22
N PRO A 514 -1.13 -1.84 40.07
CA PRO A 514 -0.60 -0.71 40.81
C PRO A 514 -1.06 0.60 40.16
N GLU A 515 -1.57 1.52 40.97
CA GLU A 515 -1.82 2.90 40.57
C GLU A 515 -0.48 3.63 40.36
N PRO A 516 -0.35 4.49 39.33
CA PRO A 516 0.78 5.39 39.21
C PRO A 516 0.65 6.53 40.23
N PRO A 517 1.78 7.04 40.79
CA PRO A 517 1.73 8.14 41.73
C PRO A 517 1.26 9.42 41.04
N ALA A 518 0.41 10.18 41.72
CA ALA A 518 0.01 11.51 41.33
C ALA A 518 1.25 12.41 41.23
N ALA A 519 1.62 12.79 40.01
CA ALA A 519 2.56 13.88 39.79
C ALA A 519 1.86 15.18 40.18
N SER A 520 2.40 15.86 41.19
CA SER A 520 2.02 17.22 41.55
C SER A 520 2.18 18.12 40.32
N GLU A 521 1.09 18.77 39.93
CA GLU A 521 1.07 19.86 38.96
C GLU A 521 1.96 21.00 39.48
N GLU A 522 3.22 21.01 39.06
CA GLU A 522 3.94 22.28 38.96
C GLU A 522 3.24 23.10 37.87
N SER A 523 2.71 24.24 38.29
CA SER A 523 2.07 25.24 37.45
C SER A 523 2.92 25.52 36.22
N ALA A 524 2.50 24.99 35.07
CA ALA A 524 2.98 25.45 33.79
C ALA A 524 2.65 26.95 33.70
N GLU A 525 3.68 27.80 33.68
CA GLU A 525 3.52 29.18 33.22
C GLU A 525 2.77 29.12 31.89
N ALA A 526 1.55 29.65 31.88
CA ALA A 526 0.70 29.73 30.70
C ALA A 526 1.42 30.58 29.65
N ASP A 527 1.93 29.93 28.61
CA ASP A 527 2.51 30.55 27.43
C ASP A 527 1.36 31.24 26.65
N PRO A 528 1.52 32.47 26.16
CA PRO A 528 0.44 33.20 25.50
C PRO A 528 -0.01 32.49 24.22
N CYS A 529 -1.33 32.37 24.04
CA CYS A 529 -2.06 31.88 22.86
C CYS A 529 -1.17 31.61 21.61
N ARG A 530 -0.73 30.35 21.45
CA ARG A 530 -0.06 29.88 20.25
C ARG A 530 -1.10 29.41 19.22
N ALA A 531 -1.79 30.37 18.63
CA ALA A 531 -2.69 30.13 17.51
C ALA A 531 -1.92 29.39 16.39
N LEU A 532 -2.21 28.11 16.17
CA LEU A 532 -1.57 27.32 15.14
C LEU A 532 -2.34 27.50 13.83
N LEU A 533 -1.67 27.99 12.80
CA LEU A 533 -2.16 28.01 11.42
C LEU A 533 -1.01 27.58 10.52
N TYR A 534 -1.22 26.60 9.65
CA TYR A 534 -0.22 26.23 8.66
C TYR A 534 -0.85 25.60 7.42
N VAL A 535 -0.07 25.53 6.36
CA VAL A 535 -0.42 24.85 5.11
C VAL A 535 0.48 23.64 4.96
N SER A 536 -0.10 22.49 4.65
CA SER A 536 0.58 21.24 4.32
C SER A 536 0.07 20.70 2.98
N VAL A 537 0.60 19.56 2.53
CA VAL A 537 0.14 18.84 1.33
C VAL A 537 -0.58 17.57 1.79
N SER A 538 -1.86 17.43 1.45
CA SER A 538 -2.64 16.28 1.90
C SER A 538 -1.98 14.95 1.44
N PRO A 539 -1.79 13.97 2.35
CA PRO A 539 -1.34 12.63 1.97
C PRO A 539 -2.31 11.91 1.02
N LEU A 540 -3.57 12.37 0.98
CA LEU A 540 -4.60 11.88 0.09
C LEU A 540 -4.44 12.51 -1.31
N ARG A 541 -4.41 11.67 -2.34
CA ARG A 541 -4.37 12.15 -3.74
C ARG A 541 -5.77 12.56 -4.23
N GLY A 542 -5.81 13.60 -5.05
CA GLY A 542 -7.05 14.12 -5.64
C GLY A 542 -7.85 13.09 -6.45
N ARG A 543 -9.16 13.31 -6.56
CA ARG A 543 -10.12 12.42 -7.24
C ARG A 543 -9.69 12.11 -8.69
N GLY A 544 -9.12 10.92 -8.94
CA GLY A 544 -8.85 10.43 -10.30
C GLY A 544 -7.72 11.16 -11.05
N ARG A 545 -6.82 11.87 -10.34
CA ARG A 545 -5.57 12.44 -10.88
C ARG A 545 -4.47 12.43 -9.79
N PRO A 546 -3.18 12.45 -10.16
CA PRO A 546 -2.06 12.56 -9.22
C PRO A 546 -1.88 14.00 -8.71
N GLU A 547 -2.95 14.68 -8.30
CA GLU A 547 -2.88 16.07 -7.83
C GLU A 547 -2.50 16.10 -6.33
N ARG A 548 -1.39 16.80 -6.01
CA ARG A 548 -0.91 17.11 -4.66
C ARG A 548 -1.75 18.27 -4.13
N LEU A 549 -2.69 18.03 -3.21
CA LEU A 549 -3.65 19.06 -2.78
C LEU A 549 -3.14 19.81 -1.55
N ALA A 550 -3.28 21.14 -1.54
CA ALA A 550 -2.98 21.95 -0.37
C ALA A 550 -4.02 21.69 0.74
N GLU A 551 -3.56 21.58 1.97
CA GLU A 551 -4.38 21.39 3.17
C GLU A 551 -4.11 22.52 4.16
N VAL A 552 -5.17 23.18 4.62
CA VAL A 552 -5.11 24.24 5.63
C VAL A 552 -5.44 23.64 6.98
N ASN A 553 -4.56 23.83 7.95
CA ASN A 553 -4.66 23.27 9.29
C ASN A 553 -4.68 24.37 10.34
N TRP A 554 -5.50 24.20 11.40
CA TRP A 554 -5.56 25.16 12.49
C TRP A 554 -5.83 24.53 13.87
N ASP A 555 -5.30 25.20 14.90
CA ASP A 555 -5.59 24.92 16.31
C ASP A 555 -5.55 26.20 17.15
N PHE A 556 -6.70 26.61 17.66
CA PHE A 556 -6.90 27.79 18.50
C PHE A 556 -7.52 27.43 19.85
N ARG A 557 -7.41 26.16 20.28
CA ARG A 557 -8.00 25.70 21.55
C ARG A 557 -7.51 26.50 22.76
N ASP A 558 -6.25 26.94 22.72
CA ASP A 558 -5.60 27.68 23.79
C ASP A 558 -5.55 29.20 23.53
N CYS A 559 -6.47 29.73 22.71
CA CYS A 559 -6.46 31.11 22.25
C CYS A 559 -7.71 31.93 22.63
N ASP A 560 -7.46 33.09 23.24
CA ASP A 560 -8.50 34.06 23.62
C ASP A 560 -9.09 34.79 22.40
N VAL A 561 -8.30 35.00 21.35
CA VAL A 561 -8.72 35.65 20.10
C VAL A 561 -9.12 34.59 19.07
N ARG A 562 -10.40 34.59 18.68
CA ARG A 562 -10.90 33.74 17.59
C ARG A 562 -10.96 34.53 16.29
N PRO A 563 -10.22 34.13 15.23
CA PRO A 563 -10.31 34.80 13.94
C PRO A 563 -11.70 34.66 13.33
N ALA A 564 -12.11 35.61 12.48
CA ALA A 564 -13.46 35.62 11.87
C ALA A 564 -13.49 34.94 10.50
N ARG A 565 -12.36 34.91 9.78
CA ARG A 565 -12.17 34.18 8.52
C ARG A 565 -10.72 33.82 8.26
N ALA A 566 -10.51 32.74 7.50
CA ALA A 566 -9.23 32.38 6.90
C ALA A 566 -9.35 32.47 5.39
N VAL A 567 -8.36 33.06 4.71
CA VAL A 567 -8.38 33.24 3.25
C VAL A 567 -7.09 32.69 2.65
N LEU A 568 -7.22 31.91 1.58
CA LEU A 568 -6.09 31.40 0.81
C LEU A 568 -5.89 32.26 -0.45
N PHE A 569 -4.65 32.72 -0.64
CA PHE A 569 -4.18 33.54 -1.76
C PHE A 569 -3.16 32.77 -2.60
N ASP A 570 -3.10 33.10 -3.89
CA ASP A 570 -2.11 32.59 -4.85
C ASP A 570 -1.01 33.62 -5.19
N HIS A 571 -0.85 34.64 -4.35
CA HIS A 571 0.14 35.70 -4.50
C HIS A 571 0.47 36.35 -3.14
N ASP A 572 1.52 37.17 -3.10
CA ASP A 572 2.00 37.83 -1.89
C ASP A 572 0.99 38.89 -1.39
N ALA A 573 0.21 38.53 -0.37
CA ALA A 573 -0.91 39.31 0.16
C ALA A 573 -0.51 40.67 0.77
N LEU A 574 0.78 40.97 0.88
CA LEU A 574 1.30 42.18 1.53
C LEU A 574 1.30 43.42 0.63
N ASN A 575 1.09 43.29 -0.70
CA ASN A 575 1.23 44.41 -1.65
C ASN A 575 0.03 44.67 -2.58
N VAL A 576 -1.12 44.01 -2.38
CA VAL A 576 -2.30 44.22 -3.24
C VAL A 576 -3.54 44.52 -2.37
N PRO A 577 -4.30 45.61 -2.63
CA PRO A 577 -5.52 45.88 -1.88
C PRO A 577 -6.54 44.73 -2.06
N PRO A 578 -7.40 44.44 -1.06
CA PRO A 578 -8.29 43.27 -0.99
C PRO A 578 -9.45 43.26 -2.01
N LYS A 579 -9.26 43.85 -3.20
CA LYS A 579 -10.22 43.89 -4.31
C LYS A 579 -9.86 42.99 -5.49
N THR A 580 -8.83 42.15 -5.38
CA THR A 580 -8.46 41.18 -6.43
C THR A 580 -8.42 39.75 -5.88
N ALA A 581 -9.49 39.01 -6.22
CA ALA A 581 -9.64 37.56 -6.20
C ALA A 581 -9.29 36.80 -4.91
N ASP A 582 -10.17 36.85 -3.91
CA ASP A 582 -10.27 35.79 -2.90
C ASP A 582 -10.60 34.46 -3.61
N LYS A 583 -9.61 33.58 -3.76
CA LYS A 583 -9.82 32.28 -4.43
C LYS A 583 -10.57 31.29 -3.52
N LEU A 584 -10.29 31.30 -2.21
CA LEU A 584 -11.03 30.53 -1.19
C LEU A 584 -11.12 31.33 0.11
N ALA A 585 -12.31 31.79 0.45
CA ALA A 585 -12.63 32.40 1.74
C ALA A 585 -13.33 31.38 2.64
N ILE A 586 -12.68 30.95 3.72
CA ILE A 586 -13.24 30.05 4.71
C ILE A 586 -13.80 30.90 5.86
N ARG A 587 -15.11 30.87 6.04
CA ARG A 587 -15.80 31.53 7.17
C ARG A 587 -16.02 30.55 8.30
N TRP A 588 -15.75 31.01 9.52
CA TRP A 588 -15.93 30.20 10.73
C TRP A 588 -17.37 29.71 10.93
N SER A 589 -18.36 30.47 10.43
CA SER A 589 -19.77 30.09 10.48
C SER A 589 -20.19 29.03 9.45
N ASP A 590 -19.47 28.86 8.34
CA ASP A 590 -20.02 28.18 7.15
C ASP A 590 -19.48 26.76 6.94
N SER A 591 -18.42 26.35 7.65
CA SER A 591 -17.88 24.98 7.55
C SER A 591 -16.96 24.49 8.68
N LEU A 592 -16.55 25.33 9.63
CA LEU A 592 -15.53 25.00 10.64
C LEU A 592 -16.05 25.26 12.08
N ALA A 593 -16.92 24.40 12.59
CA ALA A 593 -17.57 24.60 13.88
C ALA A 593 -16.67 24.37 15.13
N GLY A 594 -15.37 24.15 14.99
CA GLY A 594 -14.46 23.73 16.07
C GLY A 594 -13.20 24.58 16.20
N ALA A 595 -12.72 24.77 17.44
CA ALA A 595 -11.50 25.52 17.77
C ALA A 595 -10.21 24.92 17.14
N ALA A 596 -10.25 23.68 16.66
CA ALA A 596 -9.18 23.05 15.88
C ALA A 596 -9.77 22.25 14.72
N GLY A 597 -9.04 22.12 13.62
CA GLY A 597 -9.46 21.33 12.48
C GLY A 597 -8.53 21.44 11.27
N ARG A 598 -8.96 20.82 10.18
CA ARG A 598 -8.25 20.80 8.90
C ARG A 598 -9.21 20.87 7.72
N LEU A 599 -8.75 21.42 6.61
CA LEU A 599 -9.49 21.50 5.36
C LEU A 599 -8.58 21.20 4.18
N VAL A 600 -8.83 20.07 3.52
CA VAL A 600 -8.23 19.76 2.21
C VAL A 600 -8.89 20.64 1.15
N THR A 601 -8.09 21.41 0.45
CA THR A 601 -8.55 22.33 -0.58
C THR A 601 -8.59 21.66 -1.95
N ASN A 602 -9.10 22.36 -2.96
CA ASN A 602 -9.03 21.95 -4.37
C ASN A 602 -7.81 22.55 -5.11
N TYR A 603 -6.86 23.16 -4.38
CA TYR A 603 -5.66 23.74 -4.98
C TYR A 603 -4.55 22.70 -5.09
N SER A 604 -3.98 22.58 -6.29
CA SER A 604 -2.82 21.73 -6.53
C SER A 604 -1.53 22.48 -6.19
N VAL A 605 -0.67 21.84 -5.41
CA VAL A 605 0.70 22.24 -5.13
C VAL A 605 1.58 21.78 -6.29
N PRO A 606 2.39 22.67 -6.90
CA PRO A 606 3.26 22.31 -8.01
C PRO A 606 4.37 21.36 -7.56
N ARG A 607 4.89 20.55 -8.49
CA ARG A 607 6.07 19.70 -8.26
C ARG A 607 7.38 20.48 -8.21
N GLN A 608 7.45 21.56 -8.99
CA GLN A 608 8.62 22.41 -9.03
C GLN A 608 8.89 23.07 -7.67
N LEU A 609 10.12 23.00 -7.20
CA LEU A 609 10.53 23.58 -5.93
C LEU A 609 10.86 25.07 -6.10
N PRO A 610 10.43 25.95 -5.19
CA PRO A 610 10.73 27.38 -5.26
C PRO A 610 12.24 27.64 -5.04
N GLY A 611 12.72 28.80 -5.48
CA GLY A 611 14.11 29.22 -5.23
C GLY A 611 15.19 28.45 -6.01
N GLY A 612 14.82 27.72 -7.07
CA GLY A 612 15.76 26.97 -7.89
C GLY A 612 16.32 25.71 -7.23
N TRP A 613 15.59 25.18 -6.23
CA TRP A 613 16.00 24.00 -5.48
C TRP A 613 15.70 22.66 -6.18
N ASP A 614 15.22 22.67 -7.42
CA ASP A 614 15.07 21.45 -8.21
C ASP A 614 16.42 20.73 -8.38
N ARG A 615 16.42 19.40 -8.33
CA ARG A 615 17.62 18.56 -8.29
C ARG A 615 18.63 18.85 -9.40
N ASP A 616 18.15 19.01 -10.64
CA ASP A 616 19.02 19.23 -11.81
C ASP A 616 19.60 20.67 -11.86
N SER A 617 18.97 21.60 -11.14
CA SER A 617 19.40 23.01 -11.05
C SER A 617 20.27 23.28 -9.83
N ALA A 618 20.36 22.34 -8.87
CA ALA A 618 21.01 22.48 -7.57
C ALA A 618 22.48 22.91 -7.65
N ALA A 619 23.21 22.50 -8.69
CA ALA A 619 24.63 22.85 -8.89
C ALA A 619 24.84 24.29 -9.40
N SER A 620 23.79 24.93 -9.93
CA SER A 620 23.85 26.26 -10.56
C SER A 620 23.13 27.35 -9.74
N ALA A 621 22.30 26.94 -8.79
CA ALA A 621 21.60 27.85 -7.92
C ALA A 621 22.55 28.33 -6.80
N THR A 622 22.53 29.63 -6.51
CA THR A 622 23.07 30.21 -5.28
C THR A 622 21.92 30.75 -4.44
N PRO A 623 21.04 29.90 -3.86
CA PRO A 623 19.93 30.40 -3.08
C PRO A 623 20.48 30.96 -1.77
N GLU A 624 20.39 32.27 -1.54
CA GLU A 624 20.91 32.92 -0.33
C GLU A 624 19.94 32.76 0.86
N GLU A 625 18.64 32.74 0.60
CA GLU A 625 17.60 32.68 1.63
C GLU A 625 17.54 31.30 2.33
N PRO A 626 17.19 31.27 3.63
CA PRO A 626 17.10 30.04 4.42
C PRO A 626 15.81 29.25 4.20
N GLU A 627 14.74 29.92 3.76
CA GLU A 627 13.40 29.36 3.53
C GLU A 627 12.78 29.95 2.26
N TYR A 628 11.97 29.18 1.54
CA TYR A 628 11.31 29.63 0.30
C TYR A 628 9.83 29.24 0.31
N CYS A 629 8.95 30.23 0.21
CA CYS A 629 7.51 30.01 0.04
C CYS A 629 7.19 29.49 -1.36
N PHE A 630 6.22 28.59 -1.45
CA PHE A 630 5.42 28.43 -2.65
C PHE A 630 4.47 29.62 -2.81
N ASP A 631 3.90 29.82 -4.00
CA ASP A 631 3.02 30.95 -4.33
C ASP A 631 1.71 31.00 -3.52
N PHE A 632 1.45 30.01 -2.65
CA PHE A 632 0.24 29.92 -1.83
C PHE A 632 0.48 30.47 -0.42
N ARG A 633 -0.36 31.42 -0.01
CA ARG A 633 -0.40 31.94 1.37
C ARG A 633 -1.79 31.80 1.96
N VAL A 634 -1.86 31.50 3.25
CA VAL A 634 -3.08 31.59 4.05
C VAL A 634 -2.99 32.82 4.95
N ALA A 635 -4.08 33.54 5.13
CA ALA A 635 -4.17 34.66 6.07
C ALA A 635 -5.38 34.52 6.98
N LEU A 636 -5.19 34.85 8.26
CA LEU A 636 -6.29 35.04 9.22
C LEU A 636 -6.68 36.50 9.23
N LEU A 637 -7.99 36.76 9.11
CA LEU A 637 -8.55 38.10 9.17
C LEU A 637 -9.58 38.21 10.30
N ASP A 638 -9.66 39.39 10.89
CA ASP A 638 -10.71 39.74 11.85
C ASP A 638 -12.06 40.05 11.15
N GLU A 639 -13.08 40.39 11.93
CA GLU A 639 -14.42 40.72 11.42
C GLU A 639 -14.41 41.95 10.50
N GLN A 640 -13.49 42.88 10.73
CA GLN A 640 -13.30 44.11 9.94
C GLN A 640 -12.47 43.86 8.67
N GLY A 641 -11.86 42.68 8.54
CA GLY A 641 -10.99 42.31 7.43
C GLY A 641 -9.53 42.74 7.57
N ALA A 642 -9.09 43.13 8.77
CA ALA A 642 -7.69 43.38 9.05
C ALA A 642 -6.93 42.06 9.21
N LEU A 643 -5.66 42.06 8.78
CA LEU A 643 -4.76 40.92 8.86
C LEU A 643 -4.33 40.64 10.31
N ILE A 644 -4.61 39.43 10.79
CA ILE A 644 -4.16 38.92 12.10
C ILE A 644 -2.81 38.22 11.95
N SER A 645 -2.72 37.27 11.02
CA SER A 645 -1.48 36.54 10.70
C SER A 645 -1.53 35.99 9.27
N SER A 646 -0.36 35.68 8.70
CA SER A 646 -0.27 35.01 7.41
C SER A 646 0.86 33.99 7.41
N GLU A 647 0.58 32.84 6.80
CA GLU A 647 1.52 31.74 6.63
C GLU A 647 1.54 31.27 5.17
N CYS A 648 2.55 30.49 4.79
CA CYS A 648 2.72 29.95 3.43
C CYS A 648 3.24 28.52 3.54
N LEU A 649 2.96 27.69 2.53
CA LEU A 649 3.68 26.43 2.35
C LEU A 649 5.13 26.77 1.95
N ARG A 650 6.14 26.20 2.61
CA ARG A 650 7.54 26.53 2.34
C ARG A 650 8.48 25.35 2.49
N ILE A 651 9.56 25.37 1.70
CA ILE A 651 10.74 24.52 1.91
C ILE A 651 11.72 25.24 2.83
N ARG A 652 12.48 24.47 3.63
CA ARG A 652 13.48 25.01 4.57
C ARG A 652 14.83 24.31 4.40
N PRO A 653 15.50 24.48 3.26
CA PRO A 653 16.73 23.75 2.97
C PRO A 653 17.92 24.12 3.85
N ARG A 654 17.92 25.30 4.51
CA ARG A 654 19.06 25.78 5.32
C ARG A 654 18.70 26.22 6.75
N TRP A 655 17.64 25.63 7.32
CA TRP A 655 17.14 26.07 8.62
C TRP A 655 18.12 25.82 9.77
N MET A 656 18.94 24.74 9.71
CA MET A 656 19.89 24.45 10.78
C MET A 656 20.97 25.52 10.80
N ARG A 657 21.56 25.84 9.65
CA ARG A 657 22.54 26.92 9.51
C ARG A 657 22.00 28.24 10.06
N GLN A 658 20.78 28.61 9.68
CA GLN A 658 20.13 29.83 10.16
C GLN A 658 19.95 29.80 11.69
N LEU A 659 19.54 28.66 12.26
CA LEU A 659 19.42 28.49 13.71
C LEU A 659 20.76 28.76 14.42
N PHE A 660 21.89 28.30 13.88
CA PHE A 660 23.21 28.54 14.48
C PHE A 660 23.68 29.98 14.31
N GLU A 661 23.45 30.59 13.15
CA GLU A 661 23.81 31.99 12.89
C GLU A 661 23.01 32.96 13.78
N SER A 662 21.78 32.58 14.17
CA SER A 662 20.97 33.27 15.19
C SER A 662 21.28 32.83 16.64
N GLY A 663 22.33 32.01 16.80
CA GLY A 663 22.95 31.62 18.06
C GLY A 663 22.29 30.45 18.81
N GLY A 664 21.56 29.61 18.09
CA GLY A 664 21.19 28.26 18.53
C GLY A 664 22.37 27.28 18.70
N ASP A 665 23.62 27.74 18.56
CA ASP A 665 24.83 26.93 18.72
C ASP A 665 25.10 26.49 20.17
N ASN A 666 24.28 26.93 21.12
CA ASN A 666 24.28 26.49 22.52
C ASN A 666 23.51 25.17 22.77
N LEU A 667 22.84 24.62 21.76
CA LEU A 667 22.14 23.34 21.82
C LEU A 667 23.01 22.21 21.26
N ALA A 668 23.12 21.12 22.00
CA ALA A 668 23.71 19.86 21.55
C ALA A 668 22.71 19.08 20.69
N LEU A 669 23.22 18.15 19.87
CA LEU A 669 22.39 17.35 18.96
C LEU A 669 21.19 16.65 19.65
N PRO A 670 21.29 16.06 20.86
CA PRO A 670 20.15 15.43 21.52
C PRO A 670 19.16 16.43 22.15
N GLU A 671 19.53 17.71 22.26
CA GLU A 671 18.64 18.76 22.78
C GLU A 671 17.77 19.38 21.68
N LEU A 672 18.08 19.11 20.41
CA LEU A 672 17.33 19.61 19.26
C LEU A 672 16.12 18.73 18.99
N MET A 673 15.04 19.35 18.53
CA MET A 673 13.99 18.66 17.78
C MET A 673 14.44 18.53 16.32
N LEU A 674 14.44 17.32 15.77
CA LEU A 674 14.85 17.03 14.40
C LEU A 674 13.66 16.43 13.62
N PRO A 675 13.23 17.04 12.51
CA PRO A 675 12.23 16.45 11.64
C PRO A 675 12.84 15.26 10.89
N GLY A 676 12.17 14.12 10.97
CA GLY A 676 12.57 12.86 10.36
C GLY A 676 11.50 12.25 9.46
N THR A 677 11.87 11.22 8.71
CA THR A 677 10.95 10.42 7.89
C THR A 677 11.14 8.95 8.19
N HIS A 678 10.05 8.18 8.26
CA HIS A 678 10.09 6.72 8.41
C HIS A 678 10.32 6.05 7.06
N ASN A 679 11.20 5.04 7.03
CA ASN A 679 11.62 4.32 5.82
C ASN A 679 11.87 5.26 4.63
N SER A 680 12.75 6.25 4.81
CA SER A 680 12.91 7.43 3.96
C SER A 680 13.17 7.15 2.48
N GLY A 681 13.75 6.00 2.14
CA GLY A 681 13.98 5.58 0.75
C GLY A 681 12.78 4.91 0.07
N SER A 682 11.64 4.78 0.75
CA SER A 682 10.44 4.14 0.20
C SER A 682 9.50 5.15 -0.49
N PHE A 683 9.89 5.58 -1.69
CA PHE A 683 9.18 6.55 -2.53
C PHE A 683 9.02 6.06 -3.99
N PRO A 684 7.99 6.52 -4.74
CA PRO A 684 7.67 5.98 -6.07
C PRO A 684 8.72 6.33 -7.13
N ARG A 685 8.92 5.44 -8.11
CA ARG A 685 9.69 5.68 -9.34
C ARG A 685 8.79 6.18 -10.47
N GLU A 686 9.43 6.64 -11.53
CA GLU A 686 8.76 7.06 -12.75
C GLU A 686 8.31 5.82 -13.54
N GLY A 687 7.02 5.75 -13.90
CA GLY A 687 6.43 4.58 -14.58
C GLY A 687 5.81 3.52 -13.66
N ASP A 688 6.01 3.58 -12.35
CA ASP A 688 5.42 2.63 -11.40
C ASP A 688 3.89 2.62 -11.45
N ASP A 689 3.28 1.43 -11.35
CA ASP A 689 1.84 1.27 -11.13
C ASP A 689 1.48 1.67 -9.69
N LYS A 690 1.16 2.95 -9.53
CA LYS A 690 0.84 3.58 -8.23
C LYS A 690 -0.48 3.07 -7.63
N ASP A 691 -1.24 2.27 -8.37
CA ASP A 691 -2.53 1.72 -7.94
C ASP A 691 -2.43 0.24 -7.52
N SER A 692 -1.25 -0.38 -7.62
CA SER A 692 -1.02 -1.75 -7.13
C SER A 692 -1.29 -1.87 -5.63
N HIS A 693 -1.97 -2.95 -5.24
CA HIS A 693 -2.40 -3.23 -3.87
C HIS A 693 -1.26 -3.17 -2.86
N LEU A 694 -0.11 -3.78 -3.17
CA LEU A 694 1.04 -3.79 -2.27
C LEU A 694 1.68 -2.40 -2.14
N VAL A 695 1.71 -1.62 -3.23
CA VAL A 695 2.30 -0.26 -3.25
C VAL A 695 1.61 0.67 -2.24
N ARG A 696 0.32 0.46 -1.94
CA ARG A 696 -0.45 1.22 -0.93
C ARG A 696 0.08 1.07 0.50
N TYR A 697 0.86 0.03 0.76
CA TYR A 697 1.42 -0.30 2.07
C TYR A 697 2.96 -0.35 2.09
N LEU A 698 3.60 0.02 0.97
CA LEU A 698 5.05 0.03 0.86
C LEU A 698 5.61 1.43 0.88
N LEU A 699 5.00 2.35 0.12
CA LEU A 699 5.50 3.71 0.00
C LEU A 699 5.16 4.51 1.25
N THR A 700 6.18 5.05 1.90
CA THR A 700 6.06 5.90 3.09
C THR A 700 6.30 7.35 2.75
N GLN A 701 6.93 7.67 1.61
CA GLN A 701 7.20 9.05 1.18
C GLN A 701 6.74 9.30 -0.27
N ASP A 702 6.28 10.52 -0.55
CA ASP A 702 6.01 11.00 -1.92
C ASP A 702 7.22 11.68 -2.56
N LEU A 703 8.08 12.25 -1.72
CA LEU A 703 9.29 12.96 -2.09
C LEU A 703 10.47 11.98 -2.19
N ASN A 704 11.34 12.19 -3.19
CA ASN A 704 12.63 11.51 -3.20
C ASN A 704 13.54 12.02 -2.06
N THR A 705 14.66 11.34 -1.80
CA THR A 705 15.54 11.68 -0.68
C THR A 705 16.07 13.12 -0.75
N TYR A 706 16.42 13.62 -1.94
CA TYR A 706 16.86 14.99 -2.12
C TYR A 706 15.75 16.00 -1.78
N GLU A 707 14.54 15.77 -2.28
CA GLU A 707 13.38 16.62 -2.02
C GLU A 707 12.99 16.63 -0.53
N GLN A 708 13.08 15.48 0.16
CA GLN A 708 12.84 15.41 1.62
C GLN A 708 13.82 16.32 2.39
N LEU A 709 15.11 16.30 2.02
CA LEU A 709 16.13 17.14 2.64
C LEU A 709 15.91 18.62 2.33
N VAL A 710 15.54 18.96 1.09
CA VAL A 710 15.19 20.34 0.71
C VAL A 710 13.95 20.82 1.48
N TRP A 711 12.96 19.95 1.69
CA TRP A 711 11.78 20.25 2.50
C TRP A 711 12.15 20.65 3.94
N GLY A 712 13.21 20.04 4.48
CA GLY A 712 13.83 20.40 5.76
C GLY A 712 14.08 19.20 6.68
N VAL A 713 13.88 17.97 6.21
CA VAL A 713 14.17 16.73 6.95
C VAL A 713 15.66 16.61 7.26
N ARG A 714 16.03 16.17 8.46
CA ARG A 714 17.44 15.98 8.89
C ARG A 714 17.74 14.62 9.48
N TYR A 715 16.74 13.75 9.57
CA TYR A 715 16.88 12.36 9.96
C TYR A 715 16.22 11.45 8.92
N LEU A 716 17.01 10.52 8.37
CA LEU A 716 16.56 9.55 7.38
C LEU A 716 16.69 8.13 7.95
N ASP A 717 15.55 7.46 8.14
CA ASP A 717 15.46 6.06 8.58
C ASP A 717 15.54 5.13 7.37
N LEU A 718 16.57 4.28 7.33
CA LEU A 718 16.85 3.39 6.21
C LEU A 718 16.94 1.93 6.67
N ARG A 719 16.28 1.06 5.91
CA ARG A 719 16.47 -0.40 5.99
C ARG A 719 17.18 -0.85 4.71
N VAL A 720 18.26 -1.61 4.83
CA VAL A 720 19.10 -1.97 3.67
C VAL A 720 19.16 -3.47 3.44
N GLY A 721 18.87 -3.88 2.22
CA GLY A 721 19.06 -5.25 1.73
C GLY A 721 20.29 -5.38 0.84
N HIS A 722 20.97 -6.52 0.92
CA HIS A 722 22.08 -6.92 0.08
C HIS A 722 21.67 -8.10 -0.83
N TYR A 723 21.96 -7.97 -2.12
CA TYR A 723 21.53 -8.88 -3.18
C TYR A 723 22.74 -9.20 -4.08
N PRO A 724 23.54 -10.24 -3.73
CA PRO A 724 24.80 -10.54 -4.42
C PRO A 724 24.64 -11.18 -5.81
N GLN A 725 23.44 -11.65 -6.16
CA GLN A 725 23.10 -12.15 -7.50
C GLN A 725 22.06 -11.21 -8.12
N ASP A 726 22.27 -10.82 -9.38
CA ASP A 726 21.23 -10.19 -10.21
C ASP A 726 20.07 -11.19 -10.36
N MET A 727 19.08 -11.08 -9.46
CA MET A 727 17.79 -11.76 -9.58
C MET A 727 16.81 -10.95 -10.46
N GLY A 728 17.20 -9.74 -10.88
CA GLY A 728 16.47 -8.93 -11.84
C GLY A 728 16.84 -9.31 -13.27
N ASP A 729 15.89 -9.94 -13.97
CA ASP A 729 15.84 -10.15 -15.41
C ASP A 729 17.17 -10.41 -16.15
N GLN A 730 17.48 -11.70 -16.36
CA GLN A 730 18.35 -12.15 -17.46
C GLN A 730 17.84 -11.73 -18.86
N GLN A 731 16.72 -10.99 -18.95
CA GLN A 731 16.07 -10.59 -20.19
C GLN A 731 16.27 -9.10 -20.54
N ASN A 732 16.92 -8.28 -19.69
CA ASN A 732 17.04 -6.86 -20.01
C ASN A 732 18.31 -6.18 -19.44
N GLU A 733 19.46 -6.49 -20.04
CA GLU A 733 20.78 -5.85 -19.77
C GLU A 733 20.76 -4.30 -19.91
N SER A 734 19.72 -3.73 -20.52
CA SER A 734 19.52 -2.28 -20.66
C SER A 734 18.81 -1.59 -19.49
N HIS A 735 18.45 -2.30 -18.42
CA HIS A 735 17.83 -1.67 -17.24
C HIS A 735 18.87 -0.83 -16.45
N PRO A 736 18.59 0.44 -16.09
CA PRO A 736 19.59 1.34 -15.50
C PRO A 736 20.12 0.91 -14.13
N ASP A 737 19.38 0.06 -13.41
CA ASP A 737 19.76 -0.46 -12.09
C ASP A 737 20.46 -1.85 -12.15
N HIS A 738 20.81 -2.34 -13.35
CA HIS A 738 21.45 -3.65 -13.53
C HIS A 738 22.81 -3.70 -12.80
N GLY A 739 23.03 -4.72 -11.96
CA GLY A 739 24.27 -4.89 -11.18
C GLY A 739 24.31 -4.18 -9.83
N GLU A 740 23.24 -3.47 -9.41
CA GLU A 740 23.16 -2.85 -8.08
C GLU A 740 22.91 -3.91 -6.99
N ARG A 741 23.86 -4.02 -6.04
CA ARG A 741 23.81 -5.02 -4.95
C ARG A 741 23.11 -4.53 -3.69
N PHE A 742 23.05 -3.22 -3.46
CA PHE A 742 22.50 -2.64 -2.23
C PHE A 742 21.24 -1.85 -2.50
N TRP A 743 20.19 -2.16 -1.75
CA TRP A 743 18.88 -1.57 -1.95
C TRP A 743 18.30 -1.08 -0.62
N VAL A 744 17.59 0.04 -0.67
CA VAL A 744 16.68 0.43 0.40
C VAL A 744 15.41 -0.40 0.28
N ASN A 745 15.05 -1.01 1.40
CA ASN A 745 13.89 -1.86 1.52
C ASN A 745 12.83 -1.23 2.41
N HIS A 746 11.56 -1.55 2.15
CA HIS A 746 10.52 -1.50 3.14
C HIS A 746 10.31 -2.94 3.64
N ASP A 747 10.98 -3.28 4.74
CA ASP A 747 11.10 -4.65 5.24
C ASP A 747 11.75 -5.61 4.23
N LEU A 748 11.03 -6.60 3.72
CA LEU A 748 11.57 -7.56 2.75
C LEU A 748 11.44 -7.09 1.29
N VAL A 749 10.75 -5.98 1.06
CA VAL A 749 10.47 -5.51 -0.29
C VAL A 749 11.52 -4.51 -0.73
N ARG A 750 12.17 -4.82 -1.85
CA ARG A 750 13.17 -3.98 -2.52
C ARG A 750 12.49 -2.79 -3.20
N VAL A 751 12.90 -1.55 -2.88
CA VAL A 751 12.24 -0.32 -3.35
C VAL A 751 13.16 0.59 -4.19
N GLN A 752 14.32 1.00 -3.68
CA GLN A 752 15.25 1.92 -4.37
C GLN A 752 16.70 1.43 -4.28
N PRO A 753 17.58 1.68 -5.28
CA PRO A 753 19.00 1.39 -5.12
C PRO A 753 19.58 2.34 -4.07
N LEU A 754 20.35 1.81 -3.13
CA LEU A 754 20.90 2.60 -2.03
C LEU A 754 21.85 3.70 -2.55
N ARG A 755 22.60 3.41 -3.61
CA ARG A 755 23.50 4.36 -4.26
C ARG A 755 22.77 5.66 -4.66
N ARG A 756 21.52 5.56 -5.14
CA ARG A 756 20.69 6.72 -5.49
C ARG A 756 20.39 7.59 -4.27
N VAL A 757 20.00 6.97 -3.16
CA VAL A 757 19.71 7.66 -1.89
C VAL A 757 20.96 8.38 -1.36
N LEU A 758 22.13 7.72 -1.41
CA LEU A 758 23.40 8.33 -0.99
C LEU A 758 23.82 9.51 -1.88
N HIS A 759 23.62 9.41 -3.21
CA HIS A 759 23.88 10.53 -4.12
C HIS A 759 22.96 11.71 -3.88
N ASP A 760 21.67 11.47 -3.61
CA ASP A 760 20.72 12.54 -3.31
C ASP A 760 21.11 13.30 -2.03
N VAL A 761 21.58 12.59 -1.00
CA VAL A 761 22.16 13.21 0.22
C VAL A 761 23.40 14.03 -0.11
N ARG A 762 24.30 13.51 -0.95
CA ARG A 762 25.52 14.20 -1.38
C ARG A 762 25.19 15.50 -2.11
N ILE A 763 24.31 15.45 -3.11
CA ILE A 763 23.87 16.60 -3.91
C ILE A 763 23.26 17.68 -3.02
N PHE A 764 22.39 17.30 -2.08
CA PHE A 764 21.82 18.25 -1.13
C PHE A 764 22.90 18.93 -0.28
N LEU A 765 23.85 18.18 0.28
CA LEU A 765 24.91 18.73 1.13
C LEU A 765 25.98 19.52 0.35
N ASP A 766 26.12 19.31 -0.96
CA ASP A 766 26.89 20.17 -1.85
C ASP A 766 26.19 21.55 -2.02
N ALA A 767 24.85 21.57 -2.12
CA ALA A 767 24.05 22.80 -2.29
C ALA A 767 23.72 23.54 -0.97
N ALA A 768 23.52 22.82 0.14
CA ALA A 768 23.09 23.34 1.44
C ALA A 768 24.23 23.29 2.47
N VAL A 769 25.31 24.04 2.20
CA VAL A 769 26.48 24.13 3.10
C VAL A 769 26.05 24.66 4.47
N GLY A 770 26.40 23.92 5.53
CA GLY A 770 26.06 24.24 6.92
C GLY A 770 25.08 23.26 7.56
N GLU A 771 24.46 22.39 6.77
CA GLU A 771 23.48 21.42 7.25
C GLU A 771 24.13 20.10 7.70
N VAL A 772 23.48 19.41 8.62
CA VAL A 772 23.90 18.08 9.11
C VAL A 772 22.74 17.10 8.96
N VAL A 773 23.03 15.94 8.36
CA VAL A 773 22.04 14.87 8.11
C VAL A 773 22.42 13.63 8.91
N ILE A 774 21.44 13.03 9.57
CA ILE A 774 21.57 11.72 10.21
C ILE A 774 21.02 10.65 9.26
N LEU A 775 21.89 9.73 8.83
CA LEU A 775 21.51 8.51 8.13
C LEU A 775 21.48 7.36 9.15
N ASP A 776 20.28 6.92 9.52
CA ASP A 776 20.09 5.78 10.41
C ASP A 776 19.90 4.51 9.57
N PHE A 777 20.98 3.74 9.39
CA PHE A 777 20.92 2.39 8.84
C PHE A 777 20.41 1.45 9.92
N HIS A 778 19.10 1.53 10.17
CA HIS A 778 18.48 0.99 11.36
C HIS A 778 18.45 -0.55 11.36
N ARG A 779 18.12 -1.16 10.22
CA ARG A 779 18.00 -2.63 10.08
C ARG A 779 18.51 -3.13 8.73
N PHE A 780 18.92 -4.39 8.71
CA PHE A 780 19.48 -5.10 7.55
C PHE A 780 18.62 -6.32 7.19
N PRO A 781 17.41 -6.15 6.64
CA PRO A 781 16.41 -7.20 6.53
C PRO A 781 16.75 -8.36 5.58
N VAL A 782 17.67 -8.17 4.62
CA VAL A 782 17.96 -9.18 3.58
C VAL A 782 19.46 -9.21 3.26
N GLY A 783 20.07 -10.40 3.21
CA GLY A 783 21.41 -10.59 2.63
C GLY A 783 22.63 -10.21 3.47
N PHE A 784 22.44 -10.01 4.79
CA PHE A 784 23.51 -9.67 5.75
C PHE A 784 23.79 -10.79 6.78
N GLY A 785 23.37 -12.03 6.51
CA GLY A 785 23.43 -13.15 7.45
C GLY A 785 22.34 -13.11 8.53
N ALA A 786 22.11 -14.23 9.22
CA ALA A 786 21.31 -14.20 10.47
C ALA A 786 22.15 -13.54 11.57
N GLU A 787 21.53 -12.98 12.62
CA GLU A 787 22.24 -12.36 13.76
C GLU A 787 23.34 -13.26 14.37
N ASP A 788 23.26 -14.58 14.12
CA ASP A 788 24.15 -15.62 14.63
C ASP A 788 25.12 -16.22 13.59
N MET A 789 25.03 -15.82 12.31
CA MET A 789 25.96 -16.22 11.25
C MET A 789 26.57 -14.97 10.60
N GLU A 790 27.82 -14.71 10.98
CA GLU A 790 28.67 -13.62 10.49
C GLU A 790 28.89 -13.72 8.95
N ASP A 791 27.97 -13.20 8.15
CA ASP A 791 28.27 -12.84 6.76
C ASP A 791 28.97 -11.47 6.75
N THR A 792 30.25 -11.48 7.13
CA THR A 792 31.07 -10.28 7.30
C THR A 792 31.32 -9.49 6.01
N GLU A 793 31.09 -10.08 4.84
CA GLU A 793 31.47 -9.44 3.57
C GLU A 793 30.49 -8.32 3.17
N ALA A 794 29.19 -8.56 3.31
CA ALA A 794 28.13 -7.62 2.91
C ALA A 794 28.20 -6.27 3.67
N HIS A 795 28.43 -6.31 4.99
CA HIS A 795 28.61 -5.10 5.80
C HIS A 795 29.87 -4.31 5.41
N GLY A 796 30.96 -5.03 5.10
CA GLY A 796 32.20 -4.41 4.61
C GLY A 796 32.01 -3.71 3.26
N GLU A 797 31.33 -4.36 2.32
CA GLU A 797 30.99 -3.78 1.02
C GLU A 797 30.05 -2.57 1.15
N LEU A 798 29.04 -2.65 2.03
CA LEU A 798 28.15 -1.52 2.29
C LEU A 798 28.91 -0.31 2.83
N LEU A 799 29.85 -0.52 3.75
CA LEU A 799 30.68 0.56 4.27
C LEU A 799 31.62 1.14 3.21
N ALA A 800 32.13 0.32 2.30
CA ALA A 800 32.90 0.78 1.15
C ALA A 800 32.06 1.69 0.25
N LEU A 801 30.81 1.32 -0.05
CA LEU A 801 29.86 2.16 -0.81
C LEU A 801 29.57 3.49 -0.12
N ILE A 802 29.31 3.47 1.20
CA ILE A 802 29.07 4.70 1.99
C ILE A 802 30.29 5.64 1.91
N ARG A 803 31.50 5.08 2.06
CA ARG A 803 32.76 5.84 1.97
C ARG A 803 33.02 6.36 0.56
N GLU A 804 32.71 5.57 -0.46
CA GLU A 804 32.83 5.95 -1.87
C GLU A 804 31.99 7.18 -2.19
N VAL A 805 30.71 7.20 -1.77
CA VAL A 805 29.77 8.26 -2.15
C VAL A 805 29.87 9.49 -1.23
N LEU A 806 30.01 9.28 0.09
CA LEU A 806 29.95 10.38 1.07
C LEU A 806 31.32 10.85 1.53
N GLY A 807 32.33 9.97 1.57
CA GLY A 807 33.74 10.28 1.83
C GLY A 807 33.97 11.28 2.98
N GLU A 808 34.55 12.42 2.64
CA GLU A 808 34.89 13.52 3.57
C GLU A 808 33.70 14.16 4.28
N ARG A 809 32.46 13.87 3.85
CA ARG A 809 31.25 14.37 4.53
C ARG A 809 30.92 13.58 5.79
N LEU A 810 31.52 12.42 6.02
CA LEU A 810 31.23 11.61 7.20
C LEU A 810 31.78 12.28 8.47
N ILE A 811 30.95 12.37 9.51
CA ILE A 811 31.34 12.90 10.82
C ILE A 811 31.97 11.77 11.66
N PRO A 812 33.24 11.89 12.06
CA PRO A 812 33.90 10.89 12.90
C PRO A 812 33.23 10.71 14.27
N ASN A 813 33.15 9.47 14.76
CA ASN A 813 32.59 9.15 16.06
C ASN A 813 33.67 9.19 17.16
N GLU A 814 33.96 10.39 17.64
CA GLU A 814 34.79 10.60 18.85
C GLU A 814 33.90 10.71 20.09
N ARG A 815 34.33 10.19 21.25
CA ARG A 815 33.55 10.16 22.52
C ARG A 815 32.95 11.51 22.96
N ALA A 816 33.43 12.65 22.45
CA ALA A 816 32.91 13.99 22.73
C ALA A 816 31.80 14.47 21.76
N SER A 817 31.55 13.75 20.66
CA SER A 817 30.75 14.25 19.53
C SER A 817 29.24 14.11 19.73
N ALA A 818 28.77 13.14 20.52
CA ALA A 818 27.33 12.97 20.79
C ALA A 818 26.70 14.11 21.63
N LEU A 819 27.54 14.86 22.36
CA LEU A 819 27.15 16.05 23.13
C LEU A 819 27.62 17.34 22.45
N ALA A 820 28.15 17.25 21.23
CA ALA A 820 28.64 18.41 20.51
C ALA A 820 27.46 19.25 19.97
N SER A 821 27.68 20.56 19.92
CA SER A 821 26.82 21.45 19.16
C SER A 821 26.87 21.09 17.68
N ILE A 822 25.80 21.33 16.94
CA ILE A 822 25.82 21.05 15.50
C ILE A 822 26.87 21.90 14.76
N LYS A 823 27.14 23.12 15.24
CA LYS A 823 28.24 23.95 14.72
C LYS A 823 29.59 23.24 14.81
N ASP A 824 29.83 22.50 15.90
CA ASP A 824 31.07 21.74 16.07
C ASP A 824 31.06 20.43 15.28
N LEU A 825 29.89 19.82 15.08
CA LEU A 825 29.72 18.68 14.17
C LEU A 825 29.99 19.07 12.72
N HIS A 826 29.48 20.22 12.28
CA HIS A 826 29.64 20.73 10.91
C HIS A 826 31.11 20.95 10.53
N LYS A 827 31.96 21.36 11.48
CA LYS A 827 33.41 21.49 11.26
C LYS A 827 34.11 20.16 10.97
N ARG A 828 33.49 19.04 11.35
CA ARG A 828 34.07 17.69 11.26
C ARG A 828 33.50 16.88 10.09
N GLY A 829 32.40 17.34 9.49
CA GLY A 829 31.66 16.64 8.45
C GLY A 829 30.22 17.14 8.40
N SER A 830 29.37 16.47 7.62
CA SER A 830 27.96 16.83 7.45
C SER A 830 27.00 15.64 7.53
N VAL A 831 27.51 14.41 7.62
CA VAL A 831 26.71 13.18 7.70
C VAL A 831 27.09 12.36 8.92
N LEU A 832 26.13 12.12 9.79
CA LEU A 832 26.24 11.15 10.88
C LEU A 832 25.64 9.84 10.42
N VAL A 833 26.41 8.75 10.45
CA VAL A 833 25.96 7.41 10.07
C VAL A 833 25.69 6.60 11.33
N ALA A 834 24.43 6.50 11.73
CA ALA A 834 23.98 5.59 12.77
C ALA A 834 23.77 4.20 12.16
N TYR A 835 24.20 3.15 12.87
CA TYR A 835 24.30 1.81 12.33
C TYR A 835 23.75 0.76 13.30
N GLY A 836 22.74 0.00 12.84
CA GLY A 836 21.99 -0.99 13.61
C GLY A 836 22.81 -2.18 14.10
N ASP A 837 23.80 -2.63 13.32
CA ASP A 837 24.60 -3.80 13.66
C ASP A 837 25.65 -3.46 14.72
N ARG A 838 25.47 -4.01 15.93
CA ARG A 838 26.35 -3.71 17.07
C ARG A 838 27.77 -4.22 16.90
N GLY A 839 27.98 -5.30 16.14
CA GLY A 839 29.30 -5.87 15.92
C GLY A 839 30.15 -4.97 15.03
N TRP A 840 29.59 -4.56 13.90
CA TRP A 840 30.19 -3.63 12.95
C TRP A 840 30.31 -2.23 13.48
N GLN A 841 29.29 -1.73 14.19
CA GLN A 841 29.37 -0.43 14.87
C GLN A 841 30.56 -0.38 15.83
N GLN A 842 30.82 -1.45 16.59
CA GLN A 842 31.98 -1.52 17.49
C GLN A 842 33.31 -1.66 16.73
N ARG A 843 33.35 -2.45 15.65
CA ARG A 843 34.53 -2.66 14.80
C ARG A 843 34.97 -1.36 14.12
N GLU A 844 34.02 -0.62 13.57
CA GLU A 844 34.23 0.61 12.79
C GLU A 844 33.84 1.86 13.58
N ARG A 845 33.99 1.81 14.90
CA ARG A 845 33.60 2.87 15.86
C ARG A 845 34.17 4.26 15.60
N ALA A 846 35.19 4.39 14.74
CA ALA A 846 35.77 5.66 14.36
C ALA A 846 34.86 6.45 13.41
N VAL A 847 33.98 5.74 12.67
CA VAL A 847 33.09 6.31 11.64
C VAL A 847 31.62 6.01 11.94
N LEU A 848 31.31 4.81 12.46
CA LEU A 848 29.94 4.40 12.73
C LEU A 848 29.48 4.81 14.14
N TRP A 849 28.32 5.46 14.18
CA TRP A 849 27.64 5.86 15.39
C TRP A 849 26.68 4.77 15.87
N ALA A 850 26.38 4.77 17.17
CA ALA A 850 25.37 3.89 17.72
C ALA A 850 24.02 4.14 17.02
N ALA A 851 23.29 3.05 16.74
CA ALA A 851 21.95 3.12 16.20
C ALA A 851 21.07 4.07 17.01
N VAL A 852 20.24 4.87 16.33
CA VAL A 852 19.28 5.72 17.03
C VAL A 852 18.16 4.82 17.58
N PRO A 853 17.88 4.84 18.89
CA PRO A 853 16.75 4.12 19.45
C PRO A 853 15.44 4.60 18.81
N GLN A 854 14.77 3.71 18.09
CA GLN A 854 13.45 3.97 17.50
C GLN A 854 12.35 3.54 18.48
N LEU A 855 11.51 4.50 18.86
CA LEU A 855 10.40 4.34 19.79
C LEU A 855 9.13 4.10 19.00
N TRP A 856 8.95 2.85 18.61
CA TRP A 856 7.88 2.40 17.76
C TRP A 856 6.74 1.79 18.58
N GLY A 857 5.55 2.39 18.47
CA GLY A 857 4.39 2.00 19.28
C GLY A 857 3.63 0.78 18.76
N ASN A 858 3.85 0.38 17.49
CA ASN A 858 3.07 -0.64 16.78
C ASN A 858 1.55 -0.48 16.99
N GLN A 859 1.02 0.70 16.68
CA GLN A 859 -0.37 1.07 16.93
C GLN A 859 -1.17 1.18 15.64
N GLN A 860 -2.43 0.75 15.68
CA GLN A 860 -3.37 0.84 14.56
C GLN A 860 -4.37 2.00 14.72
N SER A 861 -4.38 2.68 15.87
CA SER A 861 -5.25 3.82 16.15
C SER A 861 -4.43 5.06 16.57
N LEU A 862 -4.94 6.23 16.20
CA LEU A 862 -4.33 7.52 16.56
C LEU A 862 -4.23 7.72 18.08
N GLU A 863 -5.28 7.37 18.82
CA GLU A 863 -5.33 7.47 20.28
C GLU A 863 -4.24 6.60 20.93
N GLY A 864 -4.13 5.33 20.51
CA GLY A 864 -3.10 4.42 21.01
C GLY A 864 -1.67 4.88 20.69
N LEU A 865 -1.46 5.44 19.48
CA LEU A 865 -0.18 6.00 19.06
C LEU A 865 0.23 7.20 19.93
N VAL A 866 -0.66 8.18 20.07
CA VAL A 866 -0.38 9.38 20.86
C VAL A 866 -0.14 9.03 22.32
N GLU A 867 -0.97 8.18 22.92
CA GLU A 867 -0.77 7.73 24.31
C GLU A 867 0.57 7.03 24.52
N TYR A 868 0.99 6.19 23.57
CA TYR A 868 2.29 5.52 23.64
C TYR A 868 3.43 6.54 23.59
N LEU A 869 3.43 7.42 22.60
CA LEU A 869 4.51 8.39 22.39
C LEU A 869 4.58 9.41 23.53
N ASP A 870 3.44 9.87 24.05
CA ASP A 870 3.38 10.74 25.22
C ASP A 870 4.04 10.13 26.45
N ARG A 871 3.77 8.83 26.69
CA ARG A 871 4.43 8.11 27.79
C ARG A 871 5.95 8.04 27.58
N GLN A 872 6.41 7.80 26.35
CA GLN A 872 7.84 7.76 26.05
C GLN A 872 8.52 9.11 26.30
N VAL A 873 7.96 10.19 25.77
CA VAL A 873 8.52 11.55 25.92
C VAL A 873 8.56 11.96 27.40
N ARG A 874 7.54 11.64 28.18
CA ARG A 874 7.49 11.96 29.63
C ARG A 874 8.45 11.11 30.47
N ALA A 875 8.74 9.88 30.05
CA ALA A 875 9.64 8.98 30.75
C ALA A 875 11.13 9.26 30.49
N MET A 876 11.45 10.16 29.56
CA MET A 876 12.83 10.51 29.23
C MET A 876 13.42 11.49 30.24
N TYR A 877 14.30 10.96 31.09
CA TYR A 877 15.08 11.75 32.05
C TYR A 877 16.53 11.99 31.58
N ARG A 878 16.93 11.50 30.39
CA ARG A 878 18.29 11.60 29.85
C ARG A 878 18.33 12.26 28.48
N VAL A 879 19.39 13.04 28.25
CA VAL A 879 19.69 13.74 27.00
C VAL A 879 20.43 12.76 26.07
N GLU A 880 19.68 11.92 25.37
CA GLU A 880 20.19 10.93 24.39
C GLU A 880 19.38 11.03 23.09
N LEU A 881 20.00 10.70 21.95
CA LEU A 881 19.29 10.65 20.67
C LEU A 881 18.22 9.55 20.71
N HIS A 882 17.05 9.86 20.19
CA HIS A 882 15.94 8.92 20.07
C HIS A 882 14.98 9.41 18.99
N ALA A 883 14.39 8.47 18.25
CA ALA A 883 13.40 8.75 17.23
C ALA A 883 12.02 8.29 17.67
N LEU A 884 11.10 9.23 17.82
CA LEU A 884 9.67 8.96 17.93
C LEU A 884 9.18 8.56 16.54
N MET A 885 8.80 7.29 16.39
CA MET A 885 8.26 6.76 15.15
C MET A 885 6.75 7.03 15.15
N ALA A 886 6.38 8.18 14.58
CA ALA A 886 5.05 8.77 14.67
C ALA A 886 4.16 8.39 13.47
N GLU A 887 4.17 7.10 13.13
CA GLU A 887 3.33 6.48 12.11
C GLU A 887 2.46 5.35 12.70
N LEU A 888 1.28 5.10 12.10
CA LEU A 888 0.50 3.90 12.42
C LEU A 888 1.06 2.71 11.66
N THR A 889 0.94 1.54 12.26
CA THR A 889 1.41 0.30 11.67
C THR A 889 0.25 -0.46 11.03
N PRO A 890 0.26 -0.68 9.70
CA PRO A 890 -0.71 -1.56 9.07
C PRO A 890 -0.54 -2.98 9.60
N THR A 891 -1.64 -3.68 9.82
CA THR A 891 -1.57 -5.11 10.12
C THR A 891 -1.15 -5.87 8.87
N VAL A 892 -0.51 -7.02 9.04
CA VAL A 892 -0.15 -7.93 7.94
C VAL A 892 -1.33 -8.20 7.00
N PHE A 893 -2.55 -8.23 7.53
CA PHE A 893 -3.73 -8.48 6.72
C PHE A 893 -4.29 -7.22 6.08
N ASP A 894 -4.08 -6.02 6.61
CA ASP A 894 -4.31 -4.81 5.79
C ASP A 894 -3.52 -4.91 4.48
N ILE A 895 -2.27 -5.40 4.57
CA ILE A 895 -1.33 -5.55 3.46
C ILE A 895 -1.70 -6.71 2.54
N LEU A 896 -2.27 -7.80 3.03
CA LEU A 896 -2.66 -8.95 2.22
C LEU A 896 -4.10 -8.89 1.68
N LEU A 897 -5.01 -8.26 2.41
CA LEU A 897 -6.46 -8.25 2.17
C LEU A 897 -6.97 -6.93 1.59
N ASN A 898 -6.09 -6.12 1.02
CA ASN A 898 -6.37 -4.82 0.38
C ASN A 898 -7.56 -4.04 0.98
N LEU A 899 -7.62 -3.94 2.31
CA LEU A 899 -8.84 -3.46 2.95
C LEU A 899 -9.01 -2.00 2.54
N GLU A 900 -10.03 -1.69 1.73
CA GLU A 900 -10.24 -0.36 1.12
C GLU A 900 -10.30 0.79 2.16
N ARG A 901 -10.45 0.46 3.45
CA ARG A 901 -10.45 1.36 4.61
C ARG A 901 -9.06 1.64 5.22
N SER A 902 -8.00 1.04 4.70
CA SER A 902 -6.65 1.06 5.26
C SER A 902 -5.62 1.29 4.16
N SER A 903 -4.62 2.14 4.41
CA SER A 903 -3.42 2.37 3.58
C SER A 903 -2.49 3.30 4.36
N LEU A 904 -1.19 3.29 4.06
CA LEU A 904 -0.26 4.22 4.73
C LEU A 904 -0.67 5.68 4.53
N ARG A 905 -1.24 6.04 3.37
CA ARG A 905 -1.78 7.38 3.12
C ARG A 905 -2.97 7.74 4.00
N LEU A 906 -3.91 6.79 4.20
CA LEU A 906 -5.07 7.00 5.07
C LEU A 906 -4.65 7.11 6.55
N MET A 907 -3.59 6.39 6.93
CA MET A 907 -3.01 6.46 8.26
C MET A 907 -2.30 7.80 8.48
N ALA A 908 -1.43 8.21 7.55
CA ALA A 908 -0.75 9.51 7.60
C ALA A 908 -1.73 10.69 7.58
N ASP A 909 -2.79 10.63 6.77
CA ASP A 909 -3.87 11.64 6.79
C ASP A 909 -4.54 11.76 8.17
N GLN A 910 -4.66 10.67 8.93
CA GLN A 910 -5.21 10.72 10.29
C GLN A 910 -4.21 11.28 11.31
N VAL A 911 -2.92 10.98 11.13
CA VAL A 911 -1.86 11.20 12.13
C VAL A 911 -1.15 12.55 11.98
N ASN A 912 -0.77 12.95 10.78
CA ASN A 912 0.24 14.00 10.56
C ASN A 912 -0.15 15.35 11.17
N TRP A 913 -1.41 15.76 11.04
CA TRP A 913 -1.90 17.02 11.62
C TRP A 913 -1.88 16.99 13.16
N ASN A 914 -2.21 15.85 13.76
CA ASN A 914 -2.29 15.67 15.20
C ASN A 914 -0.88 15.59 15.82
N ILE A 915 0.04 14.88 15.16
CA ILE A 915 1.46 14.87 15.54
C ILE A 915 2.08 16.26 15.43
N THR A 916 1.73 17.05 14.40
CA THR A 916 2.19 18.44 14.27
C THR A 916 1.70 19.29 15.45
N ALA A 917 0.44 19.13 15.87
CA ALA A 917 -0.10 19.83 17.03
C ALA A 917 0.64 19.45 18.32
N HIS A 918 0.90 18.15 18.56
CA HIS A 918 1.68 17.70 19.71
C HIS A 918 3.11 18.23 19.69
N ALA A 919 3.81 18.18 18.54
CA ALA A 919 5.16 18.69 18.39
C ALA A 919 5.28 20.19 18.73
N ARG A 920 4.21 20.97 18.53
CA ARG A 920 4.15 22.41 18.82
C ARG A 920 3.69 22.76 20.23
N ALA A 921 3.32 21.76 21.05
CA ALA A 921 2.75 21.96 22.37
C ALA A 921 3.39 21.09 23.47
N GLY A 922 3.16 21.49 24.72
CA GLY A 922 3.42 20.67 25.91
C GLY A 922 4.84 20.10 26.04
N TYR A 923 4.92 18.82 26.38
CA TYR A 923 6.18 18.12 26.64
C TYR A 923 7.00 17.87 25.37
N TRP A 924 6.36 17.61 24.23
CA TRP A 924 7.06 17.31 22.98
C TRP A 924 7.86 18.53 22.51
N PHE A 925 7.24 19.72 22.55
CA PHE A 925 7.90 20.96 22.22
C PHE A 925 9.19 21.19 23.04
N LYS A 926 9.21 20.74 24.30
CA LYS A 926 10.35 20.89 25.21
C LYS A 926 11.39 19.78 25.10
N PHE A 927 10.97 18.54 24.88
CA PHE A 927 11.83 17.37 25.12
C PHE A 927 11.95 16.38 23.96
N ALA A 928 11.07 16.38 22.97
CA ALA A 928 11.20 15.45 21.85
C ALA A 928 12.48 15.75 21.06
N ASN A 929 13.22 14.70 20.69
CA ASN A 929 14.41 14.78 19.85
C ASN A 929 14.05 14.56 18.37
N ILE A 930 14.17 13.35 17.84
CA ILE A 930 13.77 13.07 16.46
C ILE A 930 12.28 12.69 16.45
N VAL A 931 11.53 13.25 15.51
CA VAL A 931 10.14 12.84 15.22
C VAL A 931 10.08 12.43 13.76
N ALA A 932 9.79 11.16 13.49
CA ALA A 932 9.73 10.60 12.14
C ALA A 932 8.27 10.32 11.75
N VAL A 933 7.88 10.66 10.52
CA VAL A 933 6.51 10.47 10.02
C VAL A 933 6.50 9.86 8.62
N ASP A 934 5.36 9.27 8.25
CA ASP A 934 5.02 8.95 6.86
C ASP A 934 4.47 10.18 6.13
N PHE A 935 4.86 10.37 4.87
CA PHE A 935 4.47 11.48 4.00
C PHE A 935 4.68 12.84 4.64
N VAL A 936 5.95 13.23 4.83
CA VAL A 936 6.34 14.44 5.58
C VAL A 936 5.62 15.73 5.14
N GLU A 937 5.29 15.84 3.86
CA GLU A 937 4.57 17.00 3.31
C GLU A 937 3.17 17.20 3.92
N GLY A 938 2.56 16.14 4.47
CA GLY A 938 1.28 16.20 5.19
C GLY A 938 1.38 16.76 6.61
N SER A 939 2.57 17.16 7.05
CA SER A 939 2.83 17.76 8.37
C SER A 939 3.56 19.10 8.22
N ASP A 940 3.54 19.93 9.26
CA ASP A 940 4.49 21.06 9.41
C ASP A 940 5.48 20.78 10.53
N LEU A 941 5.98 19.54 10.57
CA LEU A 941 6.93 19.10 11.58
C LEU A 941 8.26 19.85 11.48
N VAL A 942 8.67 20.23 10.26
CA VAL A 942 9.86 21.06 10.05
C VAL A 942 9.68 22.44 10.70
N GLY A 943 8.52 23.08 10.52
CA GLY A 943 8.21 24.35 11.17
C GLY A 943 8.18 24.22 12.69
N ALA A 944 7.54 23.17 13.21
CA ALA A 944 7.51 22.85 14.63
C ALA A 944 8.91 22.70 15.22
N ALA A 945 9.81 22.00 14.53
CA ALA A 945 11.18 21.80 14.96
C ALA A 945 11.99 23.10 15.00
N VAL A 946 11.87 23.95 13.96
CA VAL A 946 12.53 25.26 13.92
C VAL A 946 12.11 26.14 15.09
N GLU A 947 10.80 26.21 15.36
CA GLU A 947 10.26 26.99 16.48
C GLU A 947 10.68 26.44 17.84
N ALA A 948 10.58 25.12 18.02
CA ALA A 948 11.01 24.44 19.24
C ALA A 948 12.49 24.73 19.54
N ASN A 949 13.35 24.63 18.53
CA ASN A 949 14.78 24.82 18.70
C ASN A 949 15.15 26.27 19.00
N ARG A 950 14.49 27.26 18.35
CA ARG A 950 14.69 28.68 18.70
C ARG A 950 14.30 28.94 20.15
N TRP A 951 13.13 28.47 20.57
CA TRP A 951 12.67 28.62 21.95
C TRP A 951 13.61 27.92 22.95
N ARG A 952 14.01 26.68 22.69
CA ARG A 952 14.94 25.91 23.55
C ARG A 952 16.27 26.63 23.72
N SER A 953 16.81 27.20 22.63
CA SER A 953 18.06 27.97 22.66
C SER A 953 17.94 29.20 23.57
N GLU A 954 16.90 30.00 23.38
CA GLU A 954 16.65 31.19 24.19
C GLU A 954 16.42 30.84 25.66
N HIS A 955 15.60 29.82 25.93
CA HIS A 955 15.30 29.36 27.27
C HIS A 955 16.57 28.92 28.02
N LYS A 956 17.46 28.18 27.35
CA LYS A 956 18.75 27.74 27.89
C LYS A 956 19.68 28.92 28.18
N ARG A 957 19.68 29.97 27.34
CA ARG A 957 20.46 31.19 27.59
C ARG A 957 19.97 31.94 28.82
N ARG A 958 18.66 32.18 28.93
CA ARG A 958 18.06 32.87 30.09
C ARG A 958 18.34 32.14 31.40
N HIS A 959 18.27 30.81 31.42
CA HIS A 959 18.62 30.00 32.60
C HIS A 959 20.11 30.08 32.97
N ASN A 960 21.01 30.06 31.98
CA ASN A 960 22.44 30.22 32.20
C ASN A 960 22.81 31.65 32.65
N GLU A 961 22.03 32.66 32.28
CA GLU A 961 22.19 34.04 32.73
C GLU A 961 21.63 34.26 34.14
N ALA A 962 20.45 33.72 34.46
CA ALA A 962 19.85 33.76 35.79
C ALA A 962 20.73 33.06 36.85
N SER A 963 21.35 31.92 36.48
CA SER A 963 22.33 31.22 37.32
C SER A 963 23.69 31.94 37.41
N ARG A 964 24.03 32.86 36.48
CA ARG A 964 25.20 33.75 36.59
C ARG A 964 24.93 35.00 37.43
N PHE A 965 23.69 35.50 37.45
CA PHE A 965 23.29 36.64 38.29
C PHE A 965 23.08 36.24 39.76
N SER A 966 22.62 35.01 40.05
CA SER A 966 22.52 34.51 41.42
C SER A 966 23.88 34.29 42.11
N VAL A 967 24.98 34.22 41.36
CA VAL A 967 26.35 34.07 41.90
C VAL A 967 27.04 35.42 42.18
N ARG A 968 26.47 36.56 41.78
CA ARG A 968 27.05 37.90 42.04
C ARG A 968 26.48 38.65 43.25
N TYR A 969 25.49 38.09 43.95
CA TYR A 969 24.95 38.65 45.19
C TYR A 969 25.30 37.75 46.38
N CYS A 970 26.60 37.63 46.67
CA CYS A 970 27.11 37.22 47.97
C CYS A 970 28.37 38.04 48.24
N ASP A 971 28.19 39.35 48.46
CA ASP A 971 29.15 40.18 49.18
C ASP A 971 28.72 40.18 50.65
N GLY A 972 29.59 39.66 51.51
CA GLY A 972 29.59 39.90 52.95
C GLY A 972 28.34 39.47 53.73
N SER A 973 28.41 38.26 54.31
CA SER A 973 27.68 37.74 55.47
C SER A 973 26.62 36.68 55.18
N CYS A 974 27.06 35.43 55.09
CA CYS A 974 26.27 34.27 55.49
C CYS A 974 27.23 33.14 55.88
N GLU A 975 27.75 33.22 57.11
CA GLU A 975 28.11 32.00 57.83
C GLU A 975 26.82 31.24 58.18
N GLN A 976 26.96 29.90 58.27
CA GLN A 976 25.96 28.93 58.73
C GLN A 976 25.03 28.36 57.65
N THR A 977 25.48 27.29 56.98
CA THR A 977 25.02 25.90 57.15
C THR A 977 25.30 25.08 55.88
N GLN A 978 26.51 24.55 55.75
CA GLN A 978 26.79 23.44 54.83
C GLN A 978 26.95 22.15 55.66
N SER A 979 25.84 21.49 55.99
CA SER A 979 25.87 20.05 56.31
C SER A 979 24.47 19.47 56.21
N GLU A 980 24.01 19.18 55.01
CA GLU A 980 23.02 18.14 54.71
C GLU A 980 22.67 18.26 53.23
N PHE A 981 23.24 17.39 52.39
CA PHE A 981 22.68 16.87 51.13
C PHE A 981 23.78 16.17 50.31
N ILE A 982 24.49 15.23 50.93
CA ILE A 982 25.23 14.18 50.21
C ILE A 982 25.00 12.86 50.94
N LYS A 983 24.12 12.02 50.39
CA LYS A 983 23.90 10.56 50.55
C LYS A 983 22.40 10.33 50.29
N ARG A 984 21.92 9.78 49.18
CA ARG A 984 22.09 8.44 48.56
C ARG A 984 20.74 8.16 47.84
N PRO A 985 20.55 7.06 47.09
CA PRO A 985 21.45 6.39 46.15
C PRO A 985 20.76 6.17 44.78
N ARG A 986 21.58 5.79 43.79
CA ARG A 986 21.13 5.18 42.54
C ARG A 986 20.16 4.01 42.78
N ARG A 987 19.04 4.01 42.06
CA ARG A 987 18.44 2.81 41.48
C ARG A 987 18.05 3.12 40.05
#